data_AF-A0A0V1BJ68-F1
#
_entry.id   AF-A0A0V1BJ68-F1
#
_cell.length_a   1.000
_cell.length_b   1.000
_cell.length_c   1.000
_cell.angle_alpha   90.00
_cell.angle_beta   90.00
_cell.angle_gamma   90.00
#
_symmetry.space_group_name_H-M   'P 1'
#
loop_
_entity.id
_entity.type
_entity.pdbx_description
1 polymer ?
#
loop_
_entity_poly.entity_id
_entity_poly.type
_entity_poly.pdbx_seq_one_letter_code
_entity_poly.pdbx_strand_id
1 'polypeptide(L)'
;MPVPVRTVLNSKYVEVRYCKTGKSNALDSPTCVTITITATKHTRQRNTASSYVTHVTTVYQSRYAGLQTWTTVSALPTYFKMSGVVFAVEKVATKPFSDQKPGTSGLRKPVTTFQIKNYTENFIQSILEGGLGKRKETATLILGGDGRFYNDHVMQIIIQIAAANGVKRLLIAKNGFATTPAISRAIRHNSADGGIILTASHNPGGPNGDFGIKYNIANGGPAVESVTQEIFRISKELTHYYICPSLKCDLTEIKSETYTIENVGTMTVEVFDSISDYTTFMYSIFDFSSIRNLIAKGLDGQSQFRILIDAMHGATGPYVQRIFHQELGAPLEDLMRCNPLPDFGGTHPDPNQTYATMLIDKMKEGVHHFGAAFDGDGDRNMILGSDGFFVTPSDSLAVIANNMKLIPYFRLTGIRGLARSMPTAGAVDRVAAKLHVNFAEVPTGWKFFGNLMDAGRLSLCGEESFGTGSDHIRYLLLYVVTWLVEKDGVWAALAWLSIIAETKKSVANLVEDLWKEYGRHFFCRYDYDNIEQNKADMVMQTLEDILRDHSCAQENLGGDFIIESVNNFQYRDPVDHSLTTGQGYCIKFTNGVRLVYRLSGTGSVGATLRMYVEKYESESTRICMEPMEVLAPVIKVGILLAKIEEHTGRKGPTVIT
;
A
#
# COMPACT_ATOMS: atom_id res chain seq x y z
N MET A 1 35.20 10.65 -19.26
CA MET A 1 34.64 11.97 -18.88
C MET A 1 34.21 12.68 -20.17
N PRO A 2 32.98 13.20 -20.27
CA PRO A 2 32.64 14.16 -21.32
C PRO A 2 33.25 15.53 -20.97
N VAL A 3 33.84 16.21 -21.96
CA VAL A 3 34.48 17.52 -21.77
C VAL A 3 33.42 18.63 -21.93
N PRO A 4 33.27 19.56 -20.97
CA PRO A 4 32.38 20.71 -21.14
C PRO A 4 33.02 21.73 -22.10
N VAL A 5 32.36 22.00 -23.22
CA VAL A 5 32.74 23.11 -24.10
C VAL A 5 32.28 24.41 -23.45
N ARG A 6 33.23 25.30 -23.12
CA ARG A 6 32.93 26.66 -22.64
C ARG A 6 32.25 27.47 -23.75
N THR A 7 31.07 28.00 -23.49
CA THR A 7 30.42 29.02 -24.32
C THR A 7 30.29 30.31 -23.51
N VAL A 8 30.57 31.45 -24.14
CA VAL A 8 30.68 32.77 -23.48
C VAL A 8 29.30 33.35 -23.18
N LEU A 9 29.15 33.93 -21.98
CA LEU A 9 27.95 34.63 -21.53
C LEU A 9 27.75 35.96 -22.29
N ASN A 10 26.71 36.04 -23.14
CA ASN A 10 25.92 37.25 -23.40
C ASN A 10 24.76 36.99 -24.39
N SER A 11 23.65 36.39 -23.92
CA SER A 11 22.26 36.58 -24.44
C SER A 11 21.28 35.59 -23.78
N LYS A 12 19.98 35.68 -24.11
CA LYS A 12 18.83 35.12 -23.38
C LYS A 12 18.61 33.59 -23.52
N TYR A 13 19.63 32.82 -23.90
CA TYR A 13 19.48 31.41 -24.25
C TYR A 13 20.64 30.58 -23.71
N VAL A 14 20.33 29.36 -23.24
CA VAL A 14 21.34 28.33 -22.93
C VAL A 14 20.96 27.08 -23.70
N GLU A 15 21.79 26.71 -24.67
CA GLU A 15 21.72 25.44 -25.40
C GLU A 15 22.82 24.51 -24.87
N VAL A 16 22.44 23.33 -24.39
CA VAL A 16 23.39 22.31 -23.91
C VAL A 16 23.21 21.04 -24.75
N ARG A 17 24.27 20.63 -25.46
CA ARG A 17 24.30 19.38 -26.22
C ARG A 17 25.09 18.30 -25.50
N TYR A 18 24.52 17.11 -25.44
CA TYR A 18 25.19 15.90 -24.97
C TYR A 18 25.29 14.90 -26.12
N CYS A 19 26.54 14.58 -26.52
CA CYS A 19 26.84 13.59 -27.55
C CYS A 19 27.58 12.41 -26.92
N LYS A 20 27.07 11.18 -27.10
CA LYS A 20 27.73 9.95 -26.63
C LYS A 20 28.60 9.37 -27.74
N THR A 21 29.92 9.52 -27.64
CA THR A 21 30.88 8.84 -28.53
C THR A 21 31.17 7.43 -28.02
N GLY A 22 30.54 6.41 -28.60
CA GLY A 22 30.96 5.02 -28.43
C GLY A 22 32.23 4.71 -29.23
N LYS A 23 33.12 3.88 -28.68
CA LYS A 23 34.13 3.19 -29.50
C LYS A 23 33.49 1.93 -30.10
N SER A 24 33.79 1.68 -31.38
CA SER A 24 33.48 0.49 -32.21
C SER A 24 33.01 -0.78 -31.45
N ASN A 25 31.95 -1.47 -31.87
CA ASN A 25 31.79 -2.01 -33.22
C ASN A 25 30.47 -1.66 -33.94
N ALA A 26 30.40 -1.97 -35.23
CA ALA A 26 29.44 -1.41 -36.18
C ALA A 26 27.97 -1.85 -35.97
N LEU A 27 27.12 -0.90 -35.55
CA LEU A 27 25.77 -0.62 -36.10
C LEU A 27 25.07 0.56 -35.41
N ASP A 28 25.58 1.04 -34.26
CA ASP A 28 24.96 2.14 -33.51
C ASP A 28 25.26 3.54 -34.09
N SER A 29 24.23 4.23 -34.57
CA SER A 29 24.28 5.66 -34.86
C SER A 29 24.22 6.51 -33.57
N PRO A 30 24.96 7.63 -33.46
CA PRO A 30 25.04 8.39 -32.21
C PRO A 30 23.72 9.05 -31.82
N THR A 31 23.25 8.79 -30.60
CA THR A 31 22.14 9.51 -29.98
C THR A 31 22.64 10.85 -29.43
N CYS A 32 22.04 11.95 -29.89
CA CYS A 32 22.34 13.30 -29.40
C CYS A 32 21.13 13.85 -28.65
N VAL A 33 21.34 14.43 -27.47
CA VAL A 33 20.31 15.14 -26.71
C VAL A 33 20.63 16.63 -26.72
N THR A 34 19.66 17.45 -27.11
CA THR A 34 19.77 18.92 -27.10
C THR A 34 18.75 19.46 -26.10
N ILE A 35 19.23 20.18 -25.09
CA ILE A 35 18.39 20.84 -24.07
C ILE A 35 18.45 22.34 -24.33
N THR A 36 17.30 22.97 -24.53
CA THR A 36 17.17 24.41 -24.77
C THR A 36 16.39 25.04 -23.61
N ILE A 37 17.05 25.91 -22.85
CA ILE A 37 16.45 26.63 -21.73
C ILE A 37 16.17 28.07 -22.16
N THR A 38 14.90 28.49 -22.08
CA THR A 38 14.47 29.86 -22.41
C THR A 38 13.81 30.51 -21.19
N ALA A 39 14.33 31.67 -20.79
CA ALA A 39 13.79 32.47 -19.68
C ALA A 39 13.25 33.81 -20.20
N THR A 40 11.93 34.02 -20.07
CA THR A 40 11.25 35.19 -20.64
C THR A 40 10.70 36.09 -19.52
N LYS A 41 11.26 37.30 -19.37
CA LYS A 41 10.78 38.28 -18.40
C LYS A 41 9.57 39.03 -18.95
N HIS A 42 8.37 38.72 -18.46
CA HIS A 42 7.18 39.55 -18.69
C HIS A 42 7.05 40.61 -17.60
N THR A 43 7.04 41.88 -18.00
CA THR A 43 6.66 43.01 -17.14
C THR A 43 5.38 43.62 -17.68
N ARG A 44 4.25 43.40 -16.99
CA ARG A 44 3.04 44.22 -17.16
C ARG A 44 3.15 45.46 -16.28
N GLN A 45 3.11 46.64 -16.87
CA GLN A 45 2.98 47.88 -16.10
C GLN A 45 1.55 48.03 -15.57
N ARG A 46 1.33 47.63 -14.32
CA ARG A 46 0.52 48.32 -13.29
C ARG A 46 0.48 47.47 -12.01
N ASN A 47 1.17 47.97 -10.99
CA ASN A 47 1.19 47.60 -9.56
C ASN A 47 1.00 46.12 -9.13
N THR A 48 2.04 45.62 -8.46
CA THR A 48 2.15 44.40 -7.61
C THR A 48 2.32 43.05 -8.32
N ALA A 49 3.22 42.24 -7.74
CA ALA A 49 3.71 40.91 -8.15
C ALA A 49 4.52 40.82 -9.48
N SER A 50 5.79 40.43 -9.36
CA SER A 50 6.65 40.01 -10.48
C SER A 50 6.55 38.49 -10.66
N SER A 51 5.93 38.02 -11.76
CA SER A 51 5.87 36.60 -12.10
C SER A 51 7.03 36.19 -13.03
N TYR A 52 7.79 35.16 -12.65
CA TYR A 52 8.77 34.51 -13.53
C TYR A 52 8.13 33.30 -14.20
N VAL A 53 8.32 33.15 -15.51
CA VAL A 53 7.86 31.99 -16.28
C VAL A 53 9.07 31.33 -16.94
N THR A 54 9.39 30.12 -16.51
CA THR A 54 10.48 29.32 -17.07
C THR A 54 9.90 28.33 -18.07
N HIS A 55 10.33 28.40 -19.34
CA HIS A 55 9.99 27.39 -20.33
C HIS A 55 11.16 26.40 -20.47
N VAL A 56 10.95 25.18 -19.99
CA VAL A 56 11.87 24.05 -20.22
C VAL A 56 11.27 23.19 -21.32
N THR A 57 11.93 23.14 -22.48
CA THR A 57 11.51 22.27 -23.59
C THR A 57 12.57 21.19 -23.77
N THR A 58 12.18 19.94 -23.49
CA THR A 58 13.05 18.77 -23.69
C THR A 58 12.67 18.10 -25.00
N VAL A 59 13.55 18.19 -26.00
CA VAL A 59 13.34 17.57 -27.32
C VAL A 59 14.12 16.26 -27.40
N TYR A 60 13.41 15.15 -27.52
CA TYR A 60 14.01 13.84 -27.77
C TYR A 60 14.10 13.58 -29.27
N GLN A 61 15.27 13.17 -29.75
CA GLN A 61 15.47 12.71 -31.12
C GLN A 61 16.07 11.31 -31.11
N SER A 62 15.26 10.29 -31.41
CA SER A 62 15.73 8.95 -31.74
C SER A 62 15.69 8.73 -33.25
N ARG A 63 16.69 8.06 -33.81
CA ARG A 63 16.60 7.45 -35.14
C ARG A 63 16.53 5.94 -34.97
N TYR A 64 15.37 5.36 -35.24
CA TYR A 64 15.20 3.93 -35.48
C TYR A 64 14.39 3.75 -36.77
N ALA A 65 14.88 2.89 -37.66
CA ALA A 65 14.21 2.38 -38.86
C ALA A 65 13.20 3.33 -39.56
N GLY A 66 13.71 4.36 -40.25
CA GLY A 66 12.99 5.02 -41.36
C GLY A 66 11.83 5.97 -41.04
N LEU A 67 11.37 6.08 -39.79
CA LEU A 67 10.30 6.99 -39.39
C LEU A 67 10.82 8.15 -38.53
N GLN A 68 10.62 9.40 -38.99
CA GLN A 68 10.80 10.58 -38.15
C GLN A 68 9.54 10.81 -37.31
N THR A 69 9.59 10.47 -36.02
CA THR A 69 8.57 10.88 -35.05
C THR A 69 9.13 11.99 -34.16
N TRP A 70 8.37 13.08 -34.05
CA TRP A 70 8.68 14.21 -33.16
C TRP A 70 7.83 14.07 -31.90
N THR A 71 8.45 13.77 -30.76
CA THR A 71 7.74 13.74 -29.47
C THR A 71 8.06 15.00 -28.69
N THR A 72 7.14 15.96 -28.70
CA THR A 72 7.24 17.17 -27.88
C THR A 72 6.73 16.88 -26.47
N VAL A 73 7.65 16.77 -25.50
CA VAL A 73 7.28 16.78 -24.08
C VAL A 73 7.23 18.23 -23.62
N SER A 74 6.04 18.83 -23.63
CA SER A 74 5.81 20.15 -23.03
C SER A 74 5.81 20.02 -21.50
N ALA A 75 6.83 20.54 -20.83
CA ALA A 75 6.71 20.83 -19.41
C ALA A 75 5.62 21.89 -19.21
N LEU A 76 4.67 21.64 -18.31
CA LEU A 76 3.65 22.63 -17.95
C LEU A 76 4.34 23.90 -17.41
N PRO A 77 3.85 25.11 -17.75
CA PRO A 77 4.44 26.36 -17.26
C PRO A 77 4.34 26.45 -15.73
N THR A 78 5.49 26.37 -15.05
CA THR A 78 5.58 26.47 -13.59
C THR A 78 5.51 27.94 -13.20
N TYR A 79 4.36 28.37 -12.71
CA TYR A 79 4.15 29.74 -12.23
C TYR A 79 4.58 29.88 -10.76
N PHE A 80 5.74 30.50 -10.53
CA PHE A 80 6.17 30.84 -9.16
C PHE A 80 5.44 32.10 -8.67
N LYS A 81 4.44 31.91 -7.81
CA LYS A 81 3.77 33.00 -7.09
C LYS A 81 4.36 33.08 -5.67
N MET A 82 5.22 34.07 -5.44
CA MET A 82 5.63 34.41 -4.08
C MET A 82 4.49 35.17 -3.39
N SER A 83 3.98 34.65 -2.27
CA SER A 83 3.07 35.42 -1.43
C SER A 83 3.85 36.54 -0.74
N GLY A 84 3.46 37.80 -0.92
CA GLY A 84 4.01 38.95 -0.18
C GLY A 84 3.55 39.03 1.28
N VAL A 85 2.82 38.01 1.75
CA VAL A 85 2.33 37.87 3.12
C VAL A 85 3.33 37.02 3.90
N VAL A 86 3.74 37.52 5.07
CA VAL A 86 4.48 36.74 6.06
C VAL A 86 3.47 36.12 7.03
N PHE A 87 3.54 34.80 7.21
CA PHE A 87 2.64 34.06 8.09
C PHE A 87 3.26 33.94 9.47
N ALA A 88 2.56 34.46 10.49
CA ALA A 88 3.00 34.43 11.88
C ALA A 88 2.99 33.00 12.45
N VAL A 89 3.96 32.71 13.31
CA VAL A 89 4.08 31.44 14.02
C VAL A 89 3.58 31.57 15.45
N GLU A 90 2.59 30.77 15.81
CA GLU A 90 2.09 30.66 17.18
C GLU A 90 2.69 29.44 17.89
N LYS A 91 3.16 29.65 19.12
CA LYS A 91 3.57 28.59 20.05
C LYS A 91 2.40 28.28 21.00
N VAL A 92 1.73 27.16 20.78
CA VAL A 92 0.54 26.78 21.55
C VAL A 92 0.93 25.82 22.67
N ALA A 93 0.64 26.21 23.92
CA ALA A 93 0.81 25.33 25.08
C ALA A 93 -0.21 24.18 25.05
N THR A 94 0.23 22.98 25.39
CA THR A 94 -0.58 21.76 25.33
C THR A 94 -0.32 20.86 26.54
N LYS A 95 -1.12 19.78 26.67
CA LYS A 95 -0.87 18.67 27.60
C LYS A 95 -0.61 17.41 26.77
N PRO A 96 0.30 16.51 27.20
CA PRO A 96 0.55 15.27 26.51
C PRO A 96 -0.63 14.29 26.62
N PHE A 97 -0.73 13.36 25.68
CA PHE A 97 -1.71 12.27 25.68
C PHE A 97 -1.00 10.92 25.85
N SER A 98 -1.54 10.04 26.70
CA SER A 98 -0.94 8.74 27.02
C SER A 98 -1.21 7.65 25.99
N ASP A 99 -2.16 7.86 25.08
CA ASP A 99 -2.74 6.84 24.20
C ASP A 99 -2.40 7.02 22.71
N GLN A 100 -1.55 8.01 22.38
CA GLN A 100 -1.08 8.31 21.02
C GLN A 100 0.03 7.37 20.51
N LYS A 101 -0.06 6.08 20.86
CA LYS A 101 0.87 5.05 20.38
C LYS A 101 0.49 4.66 18.94
N PRO A 102 1.37 4.84 17.94
CA PRO A 102 1.11 4.32 16.60
C PRO A 102 1.01 2.78 16.64
N GLY A 103 0.03 2.21 15.96
CA GLY A 103 -0.04 0.78 15.69
C GLY A 103 0.90 0.36 14.56
N THR A 104 0.75 -0.87 14.05
CA THR A 104 1.56 -1.42 12.95
C THR A 104 1.53 -0.61 11.66
N SER A 105 0.51 0.24 11.50
CA SER A 105 0.24 1.03 10.29
C SER A 105 -0.46 2.34 10.65
N GLY A 106 0.14 3.12 11.55
CA GLY A 106 -0.35 4.45 11.98
C GLY A 106 -1.17 4.47 13.28
N LEU A 107 -1.48 5.67 13.76
CA LEU A 107 -2.43 5.88 14.87
C LEU A 107 -3.86 5.85 14.32
N ARG A 108 -4.75 5.04 14.92
CA ARG A 108 -6.17 4.94 14.58
C ARG A 108 -7.01 5.15 15.83
N LYS A 109 -8.07 5.95 15.73
CA LYS A 109 -9.03 6.26 16.79
C LYS A 109 -10.37 6.67 16.17
N PRO A 110 -11.48 6.66 16.92
CA PRO A 110 -12.71 7.33 16.49
C PRO A 110 -12.46 8.79 16.12
N VAL A 111 -13.20 9.31 15.13
CA VAL A 111 -13.14 10.73 14.69
C VAL A 111 -13.25 11.70 15.88
N THR A 112 -14.14 11.40 16.82
CA THR A 112 -14.37 12.20 18.03
C THR A 112 -13.13 12.35 18.91
N THR A 113 -12.19 11.39 18.89
CA THR A 113 -10.90 11.49 19.59
C THR A 113 -9.97 12.50 18.92
N PHE A 114 -9.89 12.52 17.59
CA PHE A 114 -9.10 13.51 16.84
C PHE A 114 -9.71 14.93 16.89
N GLN A 115 -10.98 15.05 17.27
CA GLN A 115 -11.66 16.31 17.57
C GLN A 115 -11.43 16.81 19.00
N ILE A 116 -10.81 16.03 19.89
CA ILE A 116 -10.37 16.52 21.19
C ILE A 116 -9.30 17.60 20.95
N LYS A 117 -9.49 18.76 21.59
CA LYS A 117 -8.60 19.91 21.45
C LYS A 117 -7.13 19.51 21.64
N ASN A 118 -6.29 19.93 20.69
CA ASN A 118 -4.85 19.64 20.61
C ASN A 118 -4.47 18.16 20.36
N TYR A 119 -5.41 17.21 20.23
CA TYR A 119 -5.06 15.79 20.04
C TYR A 119 -4.36 15.56 18.71
N THR A 120 -4.95 16.06 17.61
CA THR A 120 -4.37 15.96 16.27
C THR A 120 -3.04 16.71 16.21
N GLU A 121 -3.00 17.94 16.71
CA GLU A 121 -1.84 18.83 16.67
C GLU A 121 -0.64 18.27 17.43
N ASN A 122 -0.86 17.72 18.63
CA ASN A 122 0.18 17.03 19.40
C ASN A 122 0.78 15.86 18.61
N PHE A 123 -0.05 15.07 17.92
CA PHE A 123 0.43 13.90 17.19
C PHE A 123 1.21 14.29 15.94
N ILE A 124 0.75 15.31 15.18
CA ILE A 124 1.49 15.85 14.03
C ILE A 124 2.84 16.45 14.46
N GLN A 125 2.87 17.24 15.54
CA GLN A 125 4.13 17.75 16.11
C GLN A 125 5.07 16.61 16.49
N SER A 126 4.54 15.53 17.10
CA SER A 126 5.32 14.36 17.48
C SER A 126 5.86 13.58 16.27
N ILE A 127 5.11 13.49 15.16
CA ILE A 127 5.58 12.93 13.89
C ILE A 127 6.75 13.74 13.33
N LEU A 128 6.68 15.08 13.34
CA LEU A 128 7.77 15.91 12.80
C LEU A 128 9.04 15.79 13.65
N GLU A 129 8.93 15.82 14.98
CA GLU A 129 10.11 15.71 15.86
C GLU A 129 10.70 14.29 15.88
N GLY A 130 9.88 13.24 15.96
CA GLY A 130 10.36 11.85 16.03
C GLY A 130 10.69 11.24 14.66
N GLY A 131 9.98 11.63 13.61
CA GLY A 131 10.15 11.10 12.25
C GLY A 131 11.24 11.81 11.45
N LEU A 132 11.41 13.13 11.62
CA LEU A 132 12.42 13.93 10.92
C LEU A 132 13.45 14.56 11.87
N GLY A 133 13.01 15.04 13.03
CA GLY A 133 13.83 15.83 13.94
C GLY A 133 14.44 17.03 13.22
N LYS A 134 15.74 17.26 13.39
CA LYS A 134 16.45 18.37 12.72
C LYS A 134 16.43 18.33 11.19
N ARG A 135 16.14 17.18 10.55
CA ARG A 135 16.09 17.10 9.08
C ARG A 135 14.93 17.90 8.46
N LYS A 136 13.93 18.29 9.26
CA LYS A 136 12.75 19.05 8.79
C LYS A 136 13.10 20.31 7.98
N GLU A 137 14.14 21.04 8.38
CA GLU A 137 14.63 22.26 7.71
C GLU A 137 15.02 22.08 6.23
N THR A 138 15.35 20.85 5.82
CA THR A 138 15.66 20.48 4.43
C THR A 138 14.65 19.51 3.82
N ALA A 139 13.69 19.02 4.62
CA ALA A 139 12.88 17.86 4.25
C ALA A 139 11.81 18.16 3.20
N THR A 140 11.60 17.20 2.30
CA THR A 140 10.37 17.09 1.53
C THR A 140 9.47 16.02 2.16
N LEU A 141 8.22 16.37 2.46
CA LEU A 141 7.18 15.40 2.88
C LEU A 141 6.08 15.30 1.84
N ILE A 142 5.57 14.08 1.64
CA ILE A 142 4.37 13.83 0.84
C ILE A 142 3.12 13.81 1.75
N LEU A 143 1.99 14.32 1.26
CA LEU A 143 0.72 14.32 2.00
C LEU A 143 -0.46 13.92 1.11
N GLY A 144 -1.34 13.06 1.64
CA GLY A 144 -2.62 12.71 1.04
C GLY A 144 -3.43 11.79 1.96
N GLY A 145 -4.60 11.36 1.50
CA GLY A 145 -5.48 10.47 2.26
C GLY A 145 -6.58 9.86 1.42
N ASP A 146 -7.40 9.03 2.06
CA ASP A 146 -8.50 8.31 1.41
C ASP A 146 -9.78 9.14 1.23
N GLY A 147 -9.80 10.39 1.68
CA GLY A 147 -10.95 11.29 1.58
C GLY A 147 -12.04 11.05 2.61
N ARG A 148 -11.80 10.22 3.64
CA ARG A 148 -12.76 10.05 4.76
C ARG A 148 -13.06 11.36 5.48
N PHE A 149 -14.17 11.39 6.21
CA PHE A 149 -14.57 12.53 7.02
C PHE A 149 -13.42 13.01 7.92
N TYR A 150 -13.31 14.33 8.11
CA TYR A 150 -12.23 15.02 8.81
C TYR A 150 -10.88 15.13 8.05
N ASN A 151 -10.69 14.47 6.91
CA ASN A 151 -9.46 14.53 6.09
C ASN A 151 -8.99 15.97 5.82
N ASP A 152 -9.82 16.77 5.15
CA ASP A 152 -9.45 18.11 4.66
C ASP A 152 -9.08 19.06 5.80
N HIS A 153 -9.71 18.89 6.96
CA HIS A 153 -9.40 19.67 8.16
C HIS A 153 -8.00 19.33 8.70
N VAL A 154 -7.69 18.03 8.85
CA VAL A 154 -6.38 17.57 9.33
C VAL A 154 -5.28 17.88 8.32
N MET A 155 -5.55 17.88 7.02
CA MET A 155 -4.59 18.32 6.01
C MET A 155 -4.15 19.77 6.23
N GLN A 156 -5.09 20.69 6.49
CA GLN A 156 -4.73 22.08 6.77
C GLN A 156 -3.91 22.18 8.07
N ILE A 157 -4.28 21.45 9.13
CA ILE A 157 -3.48 21.37 10.36
C ILE A 157 -2.04 20.91 10.07
N ILE A 158 -1.86 19.85 9.25
CA ILE A 158 -0.53 19.36 8.87
C ILE A 158 0.26 20.44 8.13
N ILE A 159 -0.35 21.14 7.16
CA ILE A 159 0.30 22.23 6.43
C ILE A 159 0.75 23.35 7.38
N GLN A 160 -0.12 23.75 8.30
CA GLN A 160 0.14 24.84 9.26
C GLN A 160 1.23 24.49 10.27
N ILE A 161 1.26 23.25 10.77
CA ILE A 161 2.27 22.77 11.73
C ILE A 161 3.61 22.52 11.02
N ALA A 162 3.60 21.94 9.82
CA ALA A 162 4.79 21.73 9.00
C ALA A 162 5.47 23.07 8.64
N ALA A 163 4.69 24.08 8.26
CA ALA A 163 5.18 25.44 8.02
C ALA A 163 5.89 26.02 9.24
N ALA A 164 5.23 25.97 10.40
CA ALA A 164 5.74 26.50 11.66
C ALA A 164 6.98 25.75 12.19
N ASN A 165 7.13 24.49 11.81
CA ASN A 165 8.28 23.64 12.16
C ASN A 165 9.41 23.67 11.12
N GLY A 166 9.29 24.48 10.07
CA GLY A 166 10.35 24.67 9.08
C GLY A 166 10.50 23.56 8.04
N VAL A 167 9.46 22.75 7.81
CA VAL A 167 9.47 21.75 6.72
C VAL A 167 9.71 22.46 5.38
N LYS A 168 10.68 21.99 4.58
CA LYS A 168 11.11 22.74 3.39
C LYS A 168 10.10 22.68 2.24
N ARG A 169 9.54 21.49 1.98
CA ARG A 169 8.58 21.26 0.90
C ARG A 169 7.49 20.28 1.33
N LEU A 170 6.24 20.61 1.04
CA LEU A 170 5.11 19.68 1.06
C LEU A 170 4.67 19.39 -0.37
N LEU A 171 4.60 18.11 -0.73
CA LEU A 171 4.06 17.65 -2.00
C LEU A 171 2.74 16.93 -1.74
N ILE A 172 1.63 17.57 -2.11
CA ILE A 172 0.28 17.22 -1.65
C ILE A 172 -0.53 16.69 -2.82
N ALA A 173 -1.21 15.55 -2.65
CA ALA A 173 -2.09 15.04 -3.70
C ALA A 173 -3.24 16.02 -3.97
N LYS A 174 -3.64 16.17 -5.24
CA LYS A 174 -4.78 17.01 -5.64
C LYS A 174 -6.06 16.61 -4.87
N ASN A 175 -6.81 17.60 -4.40
CA ASN A 175 -7.97 17.45 -3.50
C ASN A 175 -7.64 16.68 -2.19
N GLY A 176 -6.36 16.54 -1.85
CA GLY A 176 -5.92 15.71 -0.72
C GLY A 176 -6.02 14.21 -0.94
N PHE A 177 -6.31 13.77 -2.16
CA PHE A 177 -6.79 12.43 -2.43
C PHE A 177 -5.72 11.54 -3.06
N ALA A 178 -5.33 10.47 -2.37
CA ALA A 178 -4.39 9.48 -2.90
C ALA A 178 -4.51 8.14 -2.18
N THR A 179 -4.30 7.05 -2.94
CA THR A 179 -4.09 5.72 -2.36
C THR A 179 -2.75 5.66 -1.62
N THR A 180 -2.65 4.79 -0.60
CA THR A 180 -1.38 4.53 0.10
C THR A 180 -0.26 4.08 -0.86
N PRO A 181 -0.49 3.19 -1.85
CA PRO A 181 0.44 2.93 -2.95
C PRO A 181 0.93 4.18 -3.70
N ALA A 182 0.03 5.11 -4.05
CA ALA A 182 0.40 6.34 -4.74
C ALA A 182 1.24 7.28 -3.87
N ILE A 183 1.01 7.33 -2.56
CA ILE A 183 1.89 8.07 -1.64
C ILE A 183 3.26 7.39 -1.52
N SER A 184 3.32 6.06 -1.35
CA SER A 184 4.58 5.30 -1.33
C SER A 184 5.41 5.56 -2.60
N ARG A 185 4.73 5.52 -3.76
CA ARG A 185 5.29 5.87 -5.07
C ARG A 185 5.79 7.32 -5.12
N ALA A 186 4.98 8.29 -4.69
CA ALA A 186 5.35 9.70 -4.72
C ALA A 186 6.54 10.02 -3.81
N ILE A 187 6.63 9.41 -2.62
CA ILE A 187 7.79 9.52 -1.72
C ILE A 187 9.04 9.07 -2.47
N ARG A 188 8.96 7.90 -3.12
CA ARG A 188 10.10 7.30 -3.80
C ARG A 188 10.49 8.02 -5.08
N HIS A 189 9.52 8.49 -5.88
CA HIS A 189 9.77 9.20 -7.13
C HIS A 189 10.42 10.58 -6.89
N ASN A 190 10.03 11.27 -5.82
CA ASN A 190 10.55 12.60 -5.47
C ASN A 190 11.77 12.59 -4.55
N SER A 191 12.27 11.41 -4.15
CA SER A 191 13.31 11.25 -3.11
C SER A 191 12.98 11.99 -1.80
N ALA A 192 11.71 11.95 -1.39
CA ALA A 192 11.23 12.62 -0.19
C ALA A 192 11.68 11.89 1.10
N ASP A 193 11.73 12.63 2.21
CA ASP A 193 12.17 12.14 3.52
C ASP A 193 11.11 11.28 4.24
N GLY A 194 9.87 11.33 3.75
CA GLY A 194 8.74 10.56 4.24
C GLY A 194 7.41 11.10 3.71
N GLY A 195 6.31 10.63 4.30
CA GLY A 195 4.98 11.15 4.02
C GLY A 195 3.98 10.83 5.12
N ILE A 196 2.94 11.65 5.22
CA ILE A 196 1.82 11.46 6.16
C ILE A 196 0.60 11.05 5.33
N ILE A 197 -0.07 9.97 5.74
CA ILE A 197 -1.25 9.43 5.04
C ILE A 197 -2.46 9.47 5.97
N LEU A 198 -3.49 10.20 5.57
CA LEU A 198 -4.74 10.35 6.33
C LEU A 198 -5.70 9.24 5.95
N THR A 199 -5.67 8.17 6.75
CA THR A 199 -6.44 6.97 6.50
C THR A 199 -6.45 6.04 7.72
N ALA A 200 -7.58 5.35 7.93
CA ALA A 200 -7.65 4.15 8.77
C ALA A 200 -7.87 2.87 7.93
N SER A 201 -7.51 2.88 6.63
CA SER A 201 -7.63 1.76 5.70
C SER A 201 -9.06 1.20 5.73
N HIS A 202 -9.22 -0.10 5.90
CA HIS A 202 -10.51 -0.79 5.97
C HIS A 202 -11.52 -0.27 7.02
N ASN A 203 -11.11 0.45 8.07
CA ASN A 203 -12.02 0.94 9.10
C ASN A 203 -13.08 1.94 8.53
N PRO A 204 -14.33 1.94 9.02
CA PRO A 204 -15.42 2.76 8.50
C PRO A 204 -15.17 4.27 8.70
N GLY A 205 -15.79 5.08 7.85
CA GLY A 205 -15.65 6.54 7.83
C GLY A 205 -16.84 7.28 8.44
N GLY A 206 -16.95 8.58 8.13
CA GLY A 206 -18.04 9.44 8.59
C GLY A 206 -17.84 9.98 10.02
N PRO A 207 -18.73 10.88 10.50
CA PRO A 207 -18.57 11.57 11.79
C PRO A 207 -18.49 10.65 13.01
N ASN A 208 -19.11 9.47 12.93
CA ASN A 208 -19.14 8.44 13.98
C ASN A 208 -18.17 7.28 13.72
N GLY A 209 -17.38 7.35 12.65
CA GLY A 209 -16.42 6.31 12.25
C GLY A 209 -15.01 6.55 12.81
N ASP A 210 -14.05 5.84 12.23
CA ASP A 210 -12.64 5.93 12.58
C ASP A 210 -11.87 6.87 11.63
N PHE A 211 -10.91 7.58 12.23
CA PHE A 211 -9.89 8.34 11.52
C PHE A 211 -8.50 7.74 11.81
N GLY A 212 -7.53 8.05 10.96
CA GLY A 212 -6.17 7.55 11.16
C GLY A 212 -5.11 8.39 10.49
N ILE A 213 -3.91 8.35 11.07
CA ILE A 213 -2.74 9.09 10.60
C ILE A 213 -1.57 8.10 10.54
N LYS A 214 -1.22 7.67 9.32
CA LYS A 214 -0.02 6.88 9.02
C LYS A 214 1.18 7.82 8.81
N TYR A 215 2.37 7.33 9.13
CA TYR A 215 3.63 7.98 8.75
C TYR A 215 4.51 6.95 8.04
N ASN A 216 4.91 7.27 6.81
CA ASN A 216 5.83 6.49 6.01
C ASN A 216 7.18 7.24 5.93
N ILE A 217 8.29 6.50 5.93
CA ILE A 217 9.65 7.05 5.94
C ILE A 217 10.21 7.17 4.51
N ALA A 218 11.45 7.65 4.36
CA ALA A 218 12.10 7.91 3.07
C ALA A 218 12.21 6.71 2.10
N ASN A 219 12.00 5.46 2.56
CA ASN A 219 11.89 4.29 1.66
C ASN A 219 10.47 4.09 1.07
N GLY A 220 9.53 5.00 1.37
CA GLY A 220 8.13 4.94 0.93
C GLY A 220 7.24 4.03 1.80
N GLY A 221 7.80 3.28 2.75
CA GLY A 221 7.07 2.32 3.56
C GLY A 221 6.75 2.79 4.98
N PRO A 222 5.95 2.02 5.73
CA PRO A 222 5.57 2.33 7.11
C PRO A 222 6.78 2.61 8.00
N ALA A 223 6.63 3.55 8.93
CA ALA A 223 7.65 3.82 9.93
C ALA A 223 8.05 2.55 10.70
N VAL A 224 9.36 2.29 10.74
CA VAL A 224 9.96 1.20 11.53
C VAL A 224 9.74 1.43 13.02
N GLU A 225 9.90 0.36 13.80
CA GLU A 225 9.49 0.36 15.21
C GLU A 225 10.18 1.45 16.04
N SER A 226 11.49 1.65 15.88
CA SER A 226 12.25 2.70 16.55
C SER A 226 11.68 4.11 16.31
N VAL A 227 11.22 4.40 15.09
CA VAL A 227 10.57 5.67 14.74
C VAL A 227 9.21 5.78 15.42
N THR A 228 8.38 4.73 15.38
CA THR A 228 7.06 4.75 16.04
C THR A 228 7.15 4.86 17.57
N GLN A 229 8.16 4.22 18.18
CA GLN A 229 8.44 4.31 19.61
C GLN A 229 8.91 5.72 20.00
N GLU A 230 9.75 6.38 19.19
CA GLU A 230 10.20 7.76 19.44
C GLU A 230 9.06 8.77 19.29
N ILE A 231 8.22 8.65 18.25
CA ILE A 231 7.00 9.46 18.09
C ILE A 231 6.10 9.33 19.33
N PHE A 232 5.88 8.10 19.82
CA PHE A 232 5.09 7.87 21.04
C PHE A 232 5.76 8.37 22.33
N ARG A 233 7.10 8.32 22.40
CA ARG A 233 7.85 8.87 23.54
C ARG A 233 7.65 10.38 23.61
N ILE A 234 7.81 11.09 22.48
CA ILE A 234 7.60 12.52 22.36
C ILE A 234 6.15 12.91 22.68
N SER A 235 5.14 12.19 22.18
CA SER A 235 3.73 12.51 22.41
C SER A 235 3.31 12.52 23.89
N LYS A 236 3.98 11.70 24.72
CA LYS A 236 3.78 11.62 26.17
C LYS A 236 4.49 12.73 26.97
N GLU A 237 5.42 13.44 26.35
CA GLU A 237 6.24 14.48 26.97
C GLU A 237 5.95 15.89 26.41
N LEU A 238 5.13 15.99 25.36
CA LEU A 238 4.89 17.22 24.62
C LEU A 238 4.17 18.30 25.45
N THR A 239 4.83 19.45 25.62
CA THR A 239 4.31 20.62 26.37
C THR A 239 3.82 21.75 25.49
N HIS A 240 4.19 21.76 24.21
CA HIS A 240 3.76 22.75 23.23
C HIS A 240 3.93 22.23 21.80
N TYR A 241 3.23 22.86 20.85
CA TYR A 241 3.46 22.71 19.41
C TYR A 241 3.55 24.09 18.74
N TYR A 242 4.02 24.12 17.50
CA TYR A 242 4.10 25.33 16.68
C TYR A 242 3.14 25.23 15.49
N ILE A 243 2.43 26.32 15.18
CA ILE A 243 1.43 26.35 14.11
C ILE A 243 1.35 27.72 13.43
N CYS A 244 1.04 27.76 12.13
CA CYS A 244 0.74 28.98 11.37
C CYS A 244 -0.78 29.07 11.10
N PRO A 245 -1.64 29.48 12.05
CA PRO A 245 -3.09 29.25 11.95
C PRO A 245 -3.78 30.06 10.84
N SER A 246 -3.16 31.14 10.37
CA SER A 246 -3.62 31.94 9.24
C SER A 246 -3.25 31.36 7.87
N LEU A 247 -2.33 30.40 7.81
CA LEU A 247 -1.94 29.74 6.56
C LEU A 247 -3.06 28.79 6.11
N LYS A 248 -3.56 28.97 4.89
CA LYS A 248 -4.49 28.07 4.24
C LYS A 248 -4.06 27.86 2.80
N CYS A 249 -3.98 26.60 2.38
CA CYS A 249 -3.63 26.24 1.01
C CYS A 249 -4.85 25.64 0.32
N ASP A 250 -5.20 26.18 -0.85
CA ASP A 250 -6.15 25.53 -1.75
C ASP A 250 -5.45 24.36 -2.46
N LEU A 251 -6.05 23.17 -2.35
CA LEU A 251 -5.51 21.89 -2.85
C LEU A 251 -6.21 21.41 -4.14
N THR A 252 -7.13 22.20 -4.71
CA THR A 252 -7.97 21.78 -5.84
C THR A 252 -7.29 21.94 -7.20
N GLU A 253 -6.28 22.81 -7.31
CA GLU A 253 -5.52 23.07 -8.53
C GLU A 253 -4.08 22.54 -8.41
N ILE A 254 -3.55 21.98 -9.50
CA ILE A 254 -2.13 21.57 -9.62
C ILE A 254 -1.29 22.85 -9.74
N LYS A 255 -0.53 23.18 -8.69
CA LYS A 255 0.25 24.42 -8.59
C LYS A 255 1.39 24.29 -7.60
N SER A 256 2.34 25.23 -7.63
CA SER A 256 3.42 25.35 -6.65
C SER A 256 3.44 26.77 -6.09
N GLU A 257 3.34 26.91 -4.78
CA GLU A 257 3.29 28.19 -4.08
C GLU A 257 4.30 28.20 -2.92
N THR A 258 5.05 29.29 -2.78
CA THR A 258 6.04 29.46 -1.70
C THR A 258 5.55 30.50 -0.71
N TYR A 259 5.56 30.08 0.56
CA TYR A 259 5.05 30.82 1.71
C TYR A 259 6.23 31.27 2.60
N THR A 260 6.22 32.54 3.00
CA THR A 260 7.22 33.09 3.94
C THR A 260 6.68 32.97 5.36
N ILE A 261 7.42 32.29 6.23
CA ILE A 261 7.01 31.97 7.60
C ILE A 261 7.88 32.78 8.57
N GLU A 262 7.23 33.52 9.46
CA GLU A 262 7.87 34.43 10.41
C GLU A 262 8.91 33.69 11.27
N ASN A 263 10.13 34.23 11.35
CA ASN A 263 11.26 33.68 12.12
C ASN A 263 11.67 32.22 11.79
N VAL A 264 11.13 31.63 10.72
CA VAL A 264 11.41 30.24 10.30
C VAL A 264 11.98 30.17 8.88
N GLY A 265 11.51 30.99 7.94
CA GLY A 265 12.05 31.05 6.57
C GLY A 265 10.99 30.85 5.49
N THR A 266 11.16 29.84 4.63
CA THR A 266 10.24 29.57 3.50
C THR A 266 9.93 28.10 3.31
N MET A 267 8.63 27.78 3.22
CA MET A 267 8.10 26.47 2.82
C MET A 267 7.45 26.58 1.44
N THR A 268 7.70 25.60 0.57
CA THR A 268 6.96 25.45 -0.69
C THR A 268 5.89 24.37 -0.54
N VAL A 269 4.66 24.69 -0.91
CA VAL A 269 3.57 23.71 -1.07
C VAL A 269 3.33 23.50 -2.55
N GLU A 270 3.29 22.25 -2.97
CA GLU A 270 3.08 21.87 -4.35
C GLU A 270 1.99 20.79 -4.43
N VAL A 271 0.98 21.03 -5.25
CA VAL A 271 -0.15 20.12 -5.45
C VAL A 271 0.10 19.32 -6.72
N PHE A 272 0.08 17.99 -6.64
CA PHE A 272 0.41 17.09 -7.76
C PHE A 272 -0.74 16.13 -8.13
N ASP A 273 -0.70 15.62 -9.38
CA ASP A 273 -1.61 14.59 -9.86
C ASP A 273 -1.12 13.19 -9.46
N SER A 274 -1.62 12.71 -8.32
CA SER A 274 -1.36 11.38 -7.77
C SER A 274 -1.89 10.24 -8.65
N ILE A 275 -2.91 10.50 -9.49
CA ILE A 275 -3.55 9.50 -10.34
C ILE A 275 -2.71 9.29 -11.60
N SER A 276 -2.28 10.37 -12.26
CA SER A 276 -1.45 10.27 -13.48
C SER A 276 -0.04 9.75 -13.22
N ASP A 277 0.62 10.13 -12.11
CA ASP A 277 1.92 9.55 -11.72
C ASP A 277 1.81 8.03 -11.51
N TYR A 278 0.85 7.59 -10.69
CA TYR A 278 0.63 6.18 -10.42
C TYR A 278 0.21 5.39 -11.68
N THR A 279 -0.67 5.94 -12.53
CA THR A 279 -1.09 5.29 -13.79
C THR A 279 0.10 5.11 -14.74
N THR A 280 0.93 6.14 -14.89
CA THR A 280 2.17 6.08 -15.69
C THR A 280 3.12 5.02 -15.14
N PHE A 281 3.17 4.89 -13.81
CA PHE A 281 3.97 3.87 -13.17
C PHE A 281 3.44 2.45 -13.41
N MET A 282 2.13 2.21 -13.30
CA MET A 282 1.52 0.91 -13.64
C MET A 282 1.78 0.51 -15.10
N TYR A 283 1.72 1.46 -16.03
CA TYR A 283 2.06 1.25 -17.44
C TYR A 283 3.52 0.81 -17.65
N SER A 284 4.44 1.14 -16.74
CA SER A 284 5.85 0.69 -16.82
C SER A 284 6.08 -0.75 -16.34
N ILE A 285 5.09 -1.38 -15.71
CA ILE A 285 5.17 -2.71 -15.07
C ILE A 285 4.46 -3.77 -15.91
N PHE A 286 3.29 -3.42 -16.44
CA PHE A 286 2.33 -4.34 -17.06
C PHE A 286 2.15 -4.05 -18.55
N ASP A 287 1.77 -5.07 -19.32
CA ASP A 287 1.39 -4.88 -20.72
C ASP A 287 -0.08 -4.48 -20.83
N PHE A 288 -0.33 -3.17 -20.79
CA PHE A 288 -1.67 -2.60 -20.96
C PHE A 288 -2.30 -2.96 -22.33
N SER A 289 -1.51 -3.28 -23.35
CA SER A 289 -2.03 -3.69 -24.66
C SER A 289 -2.55 -5.14 -24.60
N SER A 290 -1.83 -6.04 -23.94
CA SER A 290 -2.29 -7.42 -23.70
C SER A 290 -3.58 -7.45 -22.86
N ILE A 291 -3.64 -6.65 -21.77
CA ILE A 291 -4.83 -6.55 -20.92
C ILE A 291 -6.02 -5.91 -21.66
N ARG A 292 -5.81 -4.83 -22.42
CA ARG A 292 -6.87 -4.21 -23.24
C ARG A 292 -7.40 -5.17 -24.30
N ASN A 293 -6.53 -5.97 -24.91
CA ASN A 293 -6.94 -6.99 -25.89
C ASN A 293 -7.68 -8.17 -25.23
N LEU A 294 -7.35 -8.55 -24.00
CA LEU A 294 -8.15 -9.48 -23.18
C LEU A 294 -9.55 -8.89 -22.94
N ILE A 295 -9.67 -7.67 -22.42
CA ILE A 295 -10.99 -7.05 -22.14
C ILE A 295 -11.83 -6.97 -23.42
N ALA A 296 -11.24 -6.51 -24.53
CA ALA A 296 -11.96 -6.34 -25.79
C ALA A 296 -12.36 -7.66 -26.49
N LYS A 297 -11.60 -8.75 -26.32
CA LYS A 297 -11.74 -9.97 -27.15
C LYS A 297 -11.77 -11.29 -26.39
N GLY A 298 -11.73 -11.31 -25.06
CA GLY A 298 -11.95 -12.55 -24.32
C GLY A 298 -10.75 -13.47 -24.19
N LEU A 299 -11.05 -14.64 -23.67
CA LEU A 299 -10.17 -15.81 -23.68
C LEU A 299 -10.19 -16.51 -25.06
N ASP A 300 -11.31 -16.42 -25.78
CA ASP A 300 -11.57 -17.03 -27.09
C ASP A 300 -11.09 -16.18 -28.29
N GLY A 301 -10.78 -14.89 -28.07
CA GLY A 301 -10.40 -13.95 -29.12
C GLY A 301 -11.58 -13.32 -29.87
N GLN A 302 -12.82 -13.55 -29.44
CA GLN A 302 -14.06 -13.06 -30.08
C GLN A 302 -15.01 -12.33 -29.10
N SER A 303 -15.14 -12.81 -27.87
CA SER A 303 -16.18 -12.40 -26.91
C SER A 303 -15.62 -11.50 -25.81
N GLN A 304 -16.30 -10.43 -25.39
CA GLN A 304 -15.73 -9.48 -24.42
C GLN A 304 -15.41 -10.11 -23.05
N PHE A 305 -14.19 -9.93 -22.52
CA PHE A 305 -13.85 -10.30 -21.14
C PHE A 305 -14.36 -9.23 -20.17
N ARG A 306 -15.61 -9.38 -19.72
CA ARG A 306 -16.23 -8.53 -18.69
C ARG A 306 -15.50 -8.65 -17.35
N ILE A 307 -15.12 -7.52 -16.77
CA ILE A 307 -14.54 -7.39 -15.42
C ILE A 307 -15.49 -6.62 -14.52
N LEU A 308 -15.40 -6.75 -13.20
CA LEU A 308 -16.21 -5.98 -12.26
C LEU A 308 -15.33 -5.45 -11.12
N ILE A 309 -15.09 -4.14 -11.08
CA ILE A 309 -14.11 -3.54 -10.16
C ILE A 309 -14.82 -2.61 -9.18
N ASP A 310 -14.74 -2.91 -7.89
CA ASP A 310 -15.40 -2.18 -6.81
C ASP A 310 -14.41 -1.39 -5.95
N ALA A 311 -14.51 -0.07 -6.02
CA ALA A 311 -13.67 0.84 -5.24
C ALA A 311 -14.18 1.11 -3.82
N MET A 312 -15.33 0.55 -3.43
CA MET A 312 -15.95 0.67 -2.10
C MET A 312 -16.07 2.13 -1.58
N HIS A 313 -16.25 3.10 -2.49
CA HIS A 313 -16.26 4.55 -2.20
C HIS A 313 -14.95 5.10 -1.58
N GLY A 314 -13.84 4.37 -1.69
CA GLY A 314 -12.53 4.74 -1.15
C GLY A 314 -11.56 5.40 -2.13
N ALA A 315 -10.29 5.44 -1.73
CA ALA A 315 -9.18 6.10 -2.42
C ALA A 315 -8.96 5.62 -3.87
N THR A 316 -9.40 4.41 -4.20
CA THR A 316 -9.13 3.79 -5.51
C THR A 316 -10.06 4.26 -6.61
N GLY A 317 -11.23 4.85 -6.32
CA GLY A 317 -12.28 5.13 -7.33
C GLY A 317 -11.81 5.88 -8.59
N PRO A 318 -11.17 7.05 -8.46
CA PRO A 318 -10.57 7.78 -9.58
C PRO A 318 -9.43 7.04 -10.29
N TYR A 319 -8.64 6.24 -9.57
CA TYR A 319 -7.61 5.38 -10.17
C TYR A 319 -8.24 4.26 -10.98
N VAL A 320 -9.35 3.70 -10.51
CA VAL A 320 -10.10 2.63 -11.19
C VAL A 320 -10.72 3.15 -12.49
N GLN A 321 -11.34 4.35 -12.45
CA GLN A 321 -11.85 5.00 -13.66
C GLN A 321 -10.75 5.34 -14.65
N ARG A 322 -9.59 5.83 -14.19
CA ARG A 322 -8.45 6.10 -15.08
C ARG A 322 -7.91 4.82 -15.69
N ILE A 323 -7.54 3.83 -14.88
CA ILE A 323 -6.83 2.63 -15.33
C ILE A 323 -7.78 1.68 -16.07
N PHE A 324 -8.84 1.20 -15.43
CA PHE A 324 -9.66 0.13 -16.01
C PHE A 324 -10.59 0.62 -17.13
N HIS A 325 -11.20 1.80 -16.99
CA HIS A 325 -12.04 2.35 -18.05
C HIS A 325 -11.23 3.10 -19.13
N GLN A 326 -10.52 4.18 -18.78
CA GLN A 326 -9.92 5.06 -19.81
C GLN A 326 -8.70 4.42 -20.51
N GLU A 327 -7.80 3.76 -19.77
CA GLU A 327 -6.60 3.14 -20.36
C GLU A 327 -6.85 1.70 -20.86
N LEU A 328 -7.67 0.90 -20.16
CA LEU A 328 -7.88 -0.52 -20.48
C LEU A 328 -9.20 -0.84 -21.19
N GLY A 329 -10.15 0.10 -21.28
CA GLY A 329 -11.36 -0.03 -22.09
C GLY A 329 -12.51 -0.84 -21.46
N ALA A 330 -12.52 -1.03 -20.14
CA ALA A 330 -13.67 -1.61 -19.45
C ALA A 330 -14.88 -0.64 -19.52
N PRO A 331 -16.12 -1.15 -19.63
CA PRO A 331 -17.33 -0.31 -19.54
C PRO A 331 -17.45 0.43 -18.20
N LEU A 332 -18.22 1.52 -18.13
CA LEU A 332 -18.39 2.28 -16.89
C LEU A 332 -19.35 1.57 -15.90
N GLU A 333 -20.32 0.83 -16.43
CA GLU A 333 -21.26 0.00 -15.67
C GLU A 333 -20.59 -1.19 -14.95
N ASP A 334 -19.39 -1.54 -15.40
CA ASP A 334 -18.50 -2.57 -14.82
C ASP A 334 -17.60 -2.00 -13.70
N LEU A 335 -17.70 -0.70 -13.39
CA LEU A 335 -16.98 -0.03 -12.31
C LEU A 335 -17.93 0.41 -11.20
N MET A 336 -17.80 -0.22 -10.03
CA MET A 336 -18.67 0.00 -8.87
C MET A 336 -18.07 1.00 -7.87
N ARG A 337 -18.94 1.83 -7.29
CA ARG A 337 -18.63 2.71 -6.15
C ARG A 337 -17.36 3.57 -6.31
N CYS A 338 -17.07 3.99 -7.55
CA CYS A 338 -15.84 4.73 -7.89
C CYS A 338 -15.88 6.24 -7.55
N ASN A 339 -16.97 6.74 -6.97
CA ASN A 339 -17.05 8.06 -6.37
C ASN A 339 -16.59 7.98 -4.89
N PRO A 340 -15.50 8.66 -4.49
CA PRO A 340 -15.09 8.70 -3.09
C PRO A 340 -16.12 9.40 -2.21
N LEU A 341 -16.39 8.87 -1.02
CA LEU A 341 -17.34 9.45 -0.07
C LEU A 341 -16.72 9.51 1.35
N PRO A 342 -16.91 10.60 2.12
CA PRO A 342 -16.34 10.75 3.47
C PRO A 342 -16.75 9.67 4.49
N ASP A 343 -17.86 8.97 4.22
CA ASP A 343 -18.42 7.88 5.03
C ASP A 343 -18.40 6.53 4.31
N PHE A 344 -17.73 6.43 3.15
CA PHE A 344 -17.73 5.29 2.25
C PHE A 344 -19.15 4.79 1.88
N GLY A 345 -20.12 5.72 1.77
CA GLY A 345 -21.53 5.40 1.51
C GLY A 345 -22.24 4.73 2.69
N GLY A 346 -21.74 4.92 3.91
CA GLY A 346 -22.21 4.25 5.12
C GLY A 346 -21.79 2.79 5.23
N THR A 347 -20.82 2.34 4.41
CA THR A 347 -20.35 0.94 4.38
C THR A 347 -18.94 0.79 4.95
N HIS A 348 -18.57 -0.43 5.33
CA HIS A 348 -17.22 -0.75 5.79
C HIS A 348 -16.34 -1.01 4.54
N PRO A 349 -15.30 -0.20 4.24
CA PRO A 349 -14.49 -0.36 3.04
C PRO A 349 -13.43 -1.46 3.23
N ASP A 350 -13.85 -2.67 3.56
CA ASP A 350 -12.98 -3.85 3.72
C ASP A 350 -13.32 -4.91 2.67
N PRO A 351 -12.42 -5.24 1.74
CA PRO A 351 -12.69 -6.16 0.64
C PRO A 351 -12.64 -7.60 1.14
N ASN A 352 -13.74 -8.07 1.74
CA ASN A 352 -13.91 -9.44 2.22
C ASN A 352 -15.34 -9.94 2.01
N GLN A 353 -15.59 -11.24 2.22
CA GLN A 353 -16.89 -11.85 1.98
C GLN A 353 -18.05 -11.30 2.84
N THR A 354 -17.75 -10.67 3.98
CA THR A 354 -18.75 -10.08 4.90
C THR A 354 -19.22 -8.70 4.42
N TYR A 355 -18.32 -7.87 3.86
CA TYR A 355 -18.64 -6.47 3.51
C TYR A 355 -18.70 -6.17 2.01
N ALA A 356 -18.10 -7.00 1.16
CA ALA A 356 -18.14 -6.87 -0.30
C ALA A 356 -19.28 -7.70 -0.96
N THR A 357 -20.37 -7.93 -0.23
CA THR A 357 -21.53 -8.73 -0.67
C THR A 357 -22.11 -8.26 -2.00
N MET A 358 -22.27 -6.94 -2.20
CA MET A 358 -22.77 -6.38 -3.47
C MET A 358 -21.91 -6.73 -4.70
N LEU A 359 -20.59 -6.88 -4.53
CA LEU A 359 -19.71 -7.35 -5.60
C LEU A 359 -19.92 -8.86 -5.83
N ILE A 360 -19.92 -9.64 -4.75
CA ILE A 360 -20.07 -11.10 -4.80
C ILE A 360 -21.41 -11.50 -5.44
N ASP A 361 -22.51 -10.84 -5.07
CA ASP A 361 -23.83 -11.16 -5.59
C ASP A 361 -23.96 -10.81 -7.07
N LYS A 362 -23.33 -9.73 -7.53
CA LYS A 362 -23.21 -9.45 -8.98
C LYS A 362 -22.32 -10.45 -9.71
N MET A 363 -21.20 -10.90 -9.13
CA MET A 363 -20.37 -11.93 -9.75
C MET A 363 -21.12 -13.26 -9.91
N LYS A 364 -22.08 -13.57 -9.00
CA LYS A 364 -22.98 -14.73 -9.11
C LYS A 364 -24.06 -14.61 -10.20
N GLU A 365 -24.24 -13.44 -10.82
CA GLU A 365 -25.13 -13.29 -11.99
C GLU A 365 -24.53 -13.95 -13.26
N GLY A 366 -23.25 -14.37 -13.22
CA GLY A 366 -22.59 -15.08 -14.32
C GLY A 366 -22.18 -14.20 -15.51
N VAL A 367 -22.38 -12.88 -15.44
CA VAL A 367 -22.07 -11.92 -16.52
C VAL A 367 -20.58 -11.54 -16.56
N HIS A 368 -19.90 -11.59 -15.40
CA HIS A 368 -18.53 -11.11 -15.23
C HIS A 368 -17.54 -12.27 -15.01
N HIS A 369 -16.35 -12.15 -15.58
CA HIS A 369 -15.33 -13.21 -15.59
C HIS A 369 -14.24 -13.02 -14.51
N PHE A 370 -14.08 -11.79 -14.05
CA PHE A 370 -13.11 -11.38 -13.04
C PHE A 370 -13.70 -10.25 -12.21
N GLY A 371 -13.70 -10.40 -10.89
CA GLY A 371 -14.12 -9.37 -9.94
C GLY A 371 -12.97 -8.94 -9.04
N ALA A 372 -12.92 -7.67 -8.66
CA ALA A 372 -12.00 -7.19 -7.64
C ALA A 372 -12.63 -6.12 -6.75
N ALA A 373 -12.30 -6.12 -5.46
CA ALA A 373 -12.64 -5.04 -4.52
C ALA A 373 -11.39 -4.51 -3.81
N PHE A 374 -11.37 -3.23 -3.48
CA PHE A 374 -10.26 -2.57 -2.76
C PHE A 374 -10.72 -1.94 -1.44
N ASP A 375 -9.80 -1.78 -0.49
CA ASP A 375 -10.09 -1.12 0.79
C ASP A 375 -9.99 0.41 0.72
N GLY A 376 -10.27 1.05 1.85
CA GLY A 376 -10.35 2.52 1.99
C GLY A 376 -9.19 3.27 1.35
N ASP A 377 -7.92 2.85 1.55
CA ASP A 377 -6.74 3.49 0.95
C ASP A 377 -6.07 2.71 -0.18
N GLY A 378 -6.69 1.62 -0.65
CA GLY A 378 -6.25 0.85 -1.81
C GLY A 378 -5.03 -0.03 -1.59
N ASP A 379 -4.67 -0.32 -0.33
CA ASP A 379 -3.57 -1.21 0.00
C ASP A 379 -4.01 -2.69 0.08
N ARG A 380 -5.31 -2.99 -0.01
CA ARG A 380 -5.85 -4.37 -0.08
C ARG A 380 -6.59 -4.68 -1.37
N ASN A 381 -6.70 -5.98 -1.68
CA ASN A 381 -7.51 -6.52 -2.77
C ASN A 381 -8.21 -7.84 -2.40
N MET A 382 -9.49 -7.95 -2.75
CA MET A 382 -10.17 -9.24 -2.93
C MET A 382 -10.24 -9.56 -4.42
N ILE A 383 -10.10 -10.83 -4.79
CA ILE A 383 -10.19 -11.32 -6.18
C ILE A 383 -11.28 -12.38 -6.27
N LEU A 384 -12.12 -12.28 -7.31
CA LEU A 384 -13.21 -13.20 -7.62
C LEU A 384 -13.11 -13.67 -9.08
N GLY A 385 -13.49 -14.91 -9.35
CA GLY A 385 -13.80 -15.42 -10.68
C GLY A 385 -15.30 -15.35 -11.01
N SER A 386 -15.67 -15.87 -12.18
CA SER A 386 -17.06 -16.15 -12.56
C SER A 386 -17.85 -16.84 -11.46
N ASP A 387 -19.17 -16.62 -11.45
CA ASP A 387 -20.14 -17.25 -10.55
C ASP A 387 -19.87 -17.01 -9.05
N GLY A 388 -19.06 -15.98 -8.74
CA GLY A 388 -18.63 -15.66 -7.38
C GLY A 388 -17.50 -16.53 -6.84
N PHE A 389 -16.75 -17.24 -7.68
CA PHE A 389 -15.61 -18.08 -7.26
C PHE A 389 -14.60 -17.25 -6.45
N PHE A 390 -14.47 -17.56 -5.16
CA PHE A 390 -13.61 -16.80 -4.24
C PHE A 390 -12.16 -17.30 -4.28
N VAL A 391 -11.22 -16.39 -4.53
CA VAL A 391 -9.79 -16.67 -4.40
C VAL A 391 -9.33 -16.27 -3.00
N THR A 392 -8.85 -17.22 -2.20
CA THR A 392 -8.27 -16.88 -0.89
C THR A 392 -7.03 -15.98 -1.11
N PRO A 393 -6.76 -14.98 -0.24
CA PRO A 393 -5.58 -14.13 -0.42
C PRO A 393 -4.24 -14.90 -0.40
N SER A 394 -4.21 -16.05 0.30
CA SER A 394 -3.06 -16.95 0.32
C SER A 394 -2.87 -17.68 -1.02
N ASP A 395 -3.94 -18.18 -1.65
CA ASP A 395 -3.90 -18.73 -3.01
C ASP A 395 -3.58 -17.64 -4.04
N SER A 396 -4.11 -16.43 -3.86
CA SER A 396 -3.84 -15.28 -4.75
C SER A 396 -2.35 -14.96 -4.82
N LEU A 397 -1.67 -14.91 -3.68
CA LEU A 397 -0.23 -14.75 -3.60
C LEU A 397 0.54 -15.90 -4.29
N ALA A 398 0.04 -17.14 -4.20
CA ALA A 398 0.67 -18.31 -4.82
C ALA A 398 0.47 -18.37 -6.34
N VAL A 399 -0.72 -18.02 -6.87
CA VAL A 399 -0.99 -17.91 -8.32
C VAL A 399 -0.14 -16.79 -8.94
N ILE A 400 -0.25 -15.58 -8.36
CA ILE A 400 0.86 -14.65 -8.09
C ILE A 400 2.27 -15.13 -8.50
N ALA A 401 2.90 -15.76 -7.50
CA ALA A 401 4.24 -16.28 -7.50
C ALA A 401 4.53 -17.25 -8.65
N ASN A 402 3.62 -18.18 -8.93
CA ASN A 402 3.83 -19.22 -9.95
C ASN A 402 3.91 -18.60 -11.36
N ASN A 403 3.16 -17.52 -11.60
CA ASN A 403 3.02 -16.90 -12.91
C ASN A 403 3.79 -15.57 -13.07
N MET A 404 4.64 -15.17 -12.11
CA MET A 404 5.38 -13.90 -12.16
C MET A 404 6.10 -13.64 -13.48
N LYS A 405 6.66 -14.68 -14.11
CA LYS A 405 7.39 -14.59 -15.40
C LYS A 405 6.53 -14.14 -16.59
N LEU A 406 5.20 -14.07 -16.45
CA LEU A 406 4.30 -13.54 -17.46
C LEU A 406 4.20 -12.01 -17.41
N ILE A 407 4.50 -11.39 -16.26
CA ILE A 407 4.45 -9.94 -16.07
C ILE A 407 5.75 -9.31 -16.61
N PRO A 408 5.70 -8.28 -17.48
CA PRO A 408 6.89 -7.67 -18.10
C PRO A 408 7.98 -7.27 -17.11
N TYR A 409 7.60 -6.65 -15.98
CA TYR A 409 8.54 -6.26 -14.94
C TYR A 409 9.42 -7.42 -14.44
N PHE A 410 8.84 -8.55 -14.01
CA PHE A 410 9.63 -9.68 -13.49
C PHE A 410 10.43 -10.42 -14.56
N ARG A 411 10.05 -10.33 -15.85
CA ARG A 411 10.91 -10.78 -16.96
C ARG A 411 12.21 -9.96 -17.05
N LEU A 412 12.15 -8.67 -16.74
CA LEU A 412 13.29 -7.75 -16.80
C LEU A 412 14.14 -7.75 -15.52
N THR A 413 13.52 -7.94 -14.35
CA THR A 413 14.23 -7.87 -13.06
C THR A 413 14.66 -9.22 -12.48
N GLY A 414 14.06 -10.31 -12.94
CA GLY A 414 14.12 -11.61 -12.28
C GLY A 414 13.31 -11.64 -10.98
N ILE A 415 13.36 -12.79 -10.29
CA ILE A 415 12.68 -13.06 -9.02
C ILE A 415 13.76 -13.31 -7.96
N ARG A 416 13.81 -12.47 -6.92
CA ARG A 416 14.84 -12.52 -5.86
C ARG A 416 14.48 -13.49 -4.74
N GLY A 417 13.20 -13.54 -4.43
CA GLY A 417 12.61 -14.31 -3.36
C GLY A 417 11.13 -13.98 -3.18
N LEU A 418 10.46 -14.80 -2.37
CA LEU A 418 9.05 -14.71 -2.02
C LEU A 418 8.91 -14.61 -0.50
N ALA A 419 7.84 -13.99 -0.01
CA ALA A 419 7.58 -13.97 1.43
C ALA A 419 6.09 -13.90 1.75
N ARG A 420 5.72 -14.39 2.94
CA ARG A 420 4.38 -14.19 3.50
C ARG A 420 4.45 -13.87 4.98
N SER A 421 3.38 -13.28 5.51
CA SER A 421 3.23 -13.21 6.96
C SER A 421 2.99 -14.61 7.54
N MET A 422 3.44 -14.85 8.78
CA MET A 422 3.29 -16.13 9.46
C MET A 422 1.85 -16.64 9.45
N PRO A 423 0.79 -15.83 9.69
CA PRO A 423 -0.59 -16.32 9.61
C PRO A 423 -1.09 -16.69 8.22
N THR A 424 -0.47 -16.18 7.15
CA THR A 424 -0.83 -16.54 5.77
C THR A 424 -0.60 -18.03 5.52
N ALA A 425 -1.46 -18.69 4.75
CA ALA A 425 -1.36 -20.12 4.45
C ALA A 425 -0.11 -20.45 3.61
N GLY A 426 0.38 -21.69 3.73
CA GLY A 426 1.66 -22.16 3.16
C GLY A 426 1.70 -22.38 1.64
N ALA A 427 0.68 -21.94 0.88
CA ALA A 427 0.59 -22.20 -0.56
C ALA A 427 1.78 -21.62 -1.35
N VAL A 428 2.21 -20.40 -1.02
CA VAL A 428 3.35 -19.75 -1.68
C VAL A 428 4.69 -20.42 -1.33
N ASP A 429 4.80 -21.10 -0.19
CA ASP A 429 5.99 -21.84 0.25
C ASP A 429 6.29 -23.00 -0.70
N ARG A 430 5.23 -23.69 -1.16
CA ARG A 430 5.30 -24.77 -2.16
C ARG A 430 5.79 -24.25 -3.50
N VAL A 431 5.28 -23.09 -3.92
CA VAL A 431 5.73 -22.40 -5.15
C VAL A 431 7.19 -21.96 -5.02
N ALA A 432 7.59 -21.38 -3.89
CA ALA A 432 8.97 -20.95 -3.63
C ALA A 432 9.96 -22.12 -3.70
N ALA A 433 9.62 -23.25 -3.07
CA ALA A 433 10.42 -24.46 -3.11
C ALA A 433 10.59 -25.02 -4.54
N LYS A 434 9.51 -25.04 -5.34
CA LYS A 434 9.51 -25.51 -6.74
C LYS A 434 10.26 -24.59 -7.68
N LEU A 435 10.19 -23.28 -7.46
CA LEU A 435 10.94 -22.27 -8.22
C LEU A 435 12.41 -22.16 -7.80
N HIS A 436 12.80 -22.81 -6.71
CA HIS A 436 14.14 -22.71 -6.09
C HIS A 436 14.58 -21.27 -5.79
N VAL A 437 13.64 -20.45 -5.30
CA VAL A 437 13.88 -19.05 -4.91
C VAL A 437 13.95 -18.92 -3.38
N ASN A 438 14.57 -17.85 -2.90
CA ASN A 438 14.59 -17.55 -1.46
C ASN A 438 13.16 -17.39 -0.92
N PHE A 439 12.91 -17.85 0.30
CA PHE A 439 11.62 -17.72 0.97
C PHE A 439 11.79 -17.14 2.38
N ALA A 440 10.85 -16.29 2.80
CA ALA A 440 10.79 -15.77 4.17
C ALA A 440 9.37 -15.81 4.74
N GLU A 441 9.24 -16.40 5.92
CA GLU A 441 8.07 -16.25 6.80
C GLU A 441 8.38 -15.11 7.79
N VAL A 442 7.56 -14.06 7.81
CA VAL A 442 7.77 -12.85 8.62
C VAL A 442 6.58 -12.59 9.56
N PRO A 443 6.69 -11.77 10.61
CA PRO A 443 5.52 -11.36 11.38
C PRO A 443 4.57 -10.50 10.55
N THR A 444 3.29 -10.44 10.91
CA THR A 444 2.31 -9.56 10.24
C THR A 444 2.70 -8.09 10.36
N GLY A 445 2.60 -7.35 9.26
CA GLY A 445 2.93 -5.93 9.17
C GLY A 445 4.00 -5.66 8.12
N TRP A 446 3.67 -4.82 7.14
CA TRP A 446 4.45 -4.69 5.91
C TRP A 446 5.91 -4.21 6.09
N LYS A 447 6.26 -3.61 7.24
CA LYS A 447 7.62 -3.19 7.60
C LYS A 447 8.68 -4.29 7.41
N PHE A 448 8.34 -5.56 7.71
CA PHE A 448 9.28 -6.67 7.60
C PHE A 448 9.59 -7.04 6.14
N PHE A 449 8.62 -6.94 5.23
CA PHE A 449 8.87 -7.10 3.81
C PHE A 449 9.73 -5.95 3.26
N GLY A 450 9.54 -4.73 3.79
CA GLY A 450 10.35 -3.56 3.44
C GLY A 450 11.84 -3.78 3.61
N ASN A 451 12.27 -4.24 4.79
CA ASN A 451 13.67 -4.61 5.05
C ASN A 451 14.20 -5.60 4.01
N LEU A 452 13.43 -6.64 3.68
CA LEU A 452 13.82 -7.67 2.71
C LEU A 452 13.87 -7.14 1.26
N MET A 453 12.99 -6.22 0.88
CA MET A 453 13.01 -5.55 -0.43
C MET A 453 14.20 -4.59 -0.54
N ASP A 454 14.44 -3.77 0.48
CA ASP A 454 15.58 -2.83 0.54
C ASP A 454 16.92 -3.57 0.43
N ALA A 455 17.03 -4.75 1.08
CA ALA A 455 18.18 -5.65 0.94
C ALA A 455 18.24 -6.44 -0.39
N GLY A 456 17.27 -6.26 -1.30
CA GLY A 456 17.20 -6.94 -2.58
C GLY A 456 17.00 -8.46 -2.50
N ARG A 457 16.38 -8.95 -1.42
CA ARG A 457 16.13 -10.38 -1.12
C ARG A 457 14.71 -10.85 -1.48
N LEU A 458 13.79 -9.91 -1.70
CA LEU A 458 12.37 -10.16 -1.90
C LEU A 458 11.87 -9.48 -3.18
N SER A 459 11.01 -10.16 -3.95
CA SER A 459 10.35 -9.58 -5.13
C SER A 459 8.83 -9.63 -5.09
N LEU A 460 8.20 -10.58 -4.38
CA LEU A 460 6.75 -10.65 -4.22
C LEU A 460 6.40 -11.13 -2.81
N CYS A 461 5.43 -10.48 -2.18
CA CYS A 461 4.91 -10.90 -0.88
C CYS A 461 3.43 -10.60 -0.68
N GLY A 462 2.84 -11.21 0.34
CA GLY A 462 1.45 -11.00 0.70
C GLY A 462 1.07 -11.45 2.11
N GLU A 463 -0.10 -10.99 2.52
CA GLU A 463 -0.72 -11.24 3.82
C GLU A 463 -2.13 -11.78 3.60
N GLU A 464 -2.56 -12.74 4.43
CA GLU A 464 -3.92 -13.30 4.38
C GLU A 464 -5.03 -12.24 4.51
N SER A 465 -4.70 -11.08 5.08
CA SER A 465 -5.56 -9.91 5.24
C SER A 465 -5.71 -9.10 3.94
N PHE A 466 -5.93 -9.81 2.82
CA PHE A 466 -6.14 -9.24 1.47
C PHE A 466 -4.96 -8.38 0.97
N GLY A 467 -3.75 -8.65 1.47
CA GLY A 467 -2.55 -7.88 1.15
C GLY A 467 -1.67 -8.54 0.09
N THR A 468 -1.27 -7.80 -0.94
CA THR A 468 -0.30 -8.29 -1.95
C THR A 468 0.53 -7.13 -2.47
N GLY A 469 1.81 -7.36 -2.79
CA GLY A 469 2.72 -6.34 -3.28
C GLY A 469 4.09 -6.90 -3.67
N SER A 470 4.93 -6.08 -4.27
CA SER A 470 6.19 -6.51 -4.91
C SER A 470 7.25 -5.40 -4.94
N ASP A 471 8.48 -5.75 -5.30
CA ASP A 471 9.64 -4.83 -5.34
C ASP A 471 9.62 -3.78 -6.48
N HIS A 472 8.45 -3.52 -7.07
CA HIS A 472 8.28 -3.01 -8.43
C HIS A 472 8.72 -1.57 -8.74
N ILE A 473 9.13 -0.76 -7.75
CA ILE A 473 9.74 0.58 -7.99
C ILE A 473 11.24 0.50 -8.36
N ARG A 474 11.76 -0.66 -8.77
CA ARG A 474 13.08 -0.72 -9.42
C ARG A 474 13.06 -0.12 -10.84
N TYR A 475 13.02 1.22 -11.00
CA TYR A 475 13.72 1.97 -12.07
C TYR A 475 13.51 3.50 -12.01
N LEU A 476 14.61 4.28 -12.01
CA LEU A 476 14.91 5.21 -13.10
C LEU A 476 16.42 5.52 -13.18
N LEU A 477 17.01 5.38 -14.37
CA LEU A 477 18.33 5.89 -14.79
C LEU A 477 19.52 5.74 -13.81
N LEU A 478 20.24 4.62 -13.99
CA LEU A 478 21.71 4.45 -13.79
C LEU A 478 22.33 4.61 -12.37
N TYR A 479 21.72 5.31 -11.41
CA TYR A 479 22.37 5.53 -10.10
C TYR A 479 21.48 5.48 -8.83
N VAL A 480 20.16 5.26 -8.92
CA VAL A 480 19.31 5.08 -7.72
C VAL A 480 18.32 3.92 -7.93
N VAL A 481 18.20 3.04 -6.91
CA VAL A 481 17.27 1.90 -6.87
C VAL A 481 16.25 2.14 -5.77
N THR A 482 14.96 1.90 -6.08
CA THR A 482 13.74 2.32 -5.35
C THR A 482 13.61 1.98 -3.85
N TRP A 483 12.76 1.05 -3.39
CA TRP A 483 11.78 0.15 -4.04
C TRP A 483 10.33 0.64 -3.72
N LEU A 484 9.28 -0.20 -3.76
CA LEU A 484 7.95 0.14 -3.18
C LEU A 484 7.78 -0.65 -1.90
N VAL A 485 7.36 0.00 -0.82
CA VAL A 485 7.29 -0.63 0.51
C VAL A 485 5.89 -0.49 1.09
N GLU A 486 4.87 -0.76 0.27
CA GLU A 486 3.48 -0.94 0.68
C GLU A 486 2.83 -2.13 -0.04
N LYS A 487 1.65 -2.53 0.42
CA LYS A 487 0.75 -3.41 -0.34
C LYS A 487 0.08 -2.56 -1.43
N ASP A 488 -0.34 -3.17 -2.53
CA ASP A 488 -1.03 -2.46 -3.62
C ASP A 488 -2.12 -3.33 -4.25
N GLY A 489 -3.38 -2.96 -4.00
CA GLY A 489 -4.53 -3.71 -4.50
C GLY A 489 -4.76 -3.56 -6.00
N VAL A 490 -4.55 -2.37 -6.56
CA VAL A 490 -4.73 -2.12 -8.00
C VAL A 490 -3.64 -2.84 -8.79
N TRP A 491 -2.40 -2.84 -8.29
CA TRP A 491 -1.30 -3.65 -8.83
C TRP A 491 -1.66 -5.15 -8.83
N ALA A 492 -2.25 -5.67 -7.75
CA ALA A 492 -2.63 -7.08 -7.67
C ALA A 492 -3.71 -7.46 -8.70
N ALA A 493 -4.71 -6.60 -8.91
CA ALA A 493 -5.72 -6.79 -9.96
C ALA A 493 -5.10 -6.76 -11.37
N LEU A 494 -4.16 -5.85 -11.64
CA LEU A 494 -3.42 -5.79 -12.91
C LEU A 494 -2.49 -7.00 -13.11
N ALA A 495 -1.89 -7.53 -12.04
CA ALA A 495 -1.11 -8.76 -12.08
C ALA A 495 -1.99 -9.97 -12.47
N TRP A 496 -3.16 -10.11 -11.85
CA TRP A 496 -4.16 -11.12 -12.23
C TRP A 496 -4.59 -11.00 -13.69
N LEU A 497 -4.97 -9.80 -14.14
CA LEU A 497 -5.37 -9.59 -15.54
C LEU A 497 -4.22 -9.86 -16.52
N SER A 498 -2.97 -9.58 -16.16
CA SER A 498 -1.79 -9.94 -16.96
C SER A 498 -1.64 -11.46 -17.09
N ILE A 499 -1.79 -12.20 -15.98
CA ILE A 499 -1.70 -13.66 -15.97
C ILE A 499 -2.83 -14.27 -16.81
N ILE A 500 -4.06 -13.78 -16.67
CA ILE A 500 -5.22 -14.21 -17.48
C ILE A 500 -4.99 -13.89 -18.98
N ALA A 501 -4.45 -12.70 -19.30
CA ALA A 501 -4.21 -12.27 -20.66
C ALA A 501 -3.17 -13.15 -21.37
N GLU A 502 -2.12 -13.60 -20.69
CA GLU A 502 -1.07 -14.45 -21.25
C GLU A 502 -1.45 -15.95 -21.24
N THR A 503 -2.12 -16.44 -20.20
CA THR A 503 -2.49 -17.88 -20.06
C THR A 503 -3.78 -18.27 -20.79
N LYS A 504 -4.67 -17.31 -21.06
CA LYS A 504 -6.05 -17.52 -21.55
C LYS A 504 -6.91 -18.45 -20.66
N LYS A 505 -6.59 -18.54 -19.36
CA LYS A 505 -7.35 -19.33 -18.38
C LYS A 505 -8.29 -18.46 -17.56
N SER A 506 -9.41 -19.03 -17.11
CA SER A 506 -10.28 -18.41 -16.10
C SER A 506 -9.59 -18.35 -14.74
N VAL A 507 -10.10 -17.51 -13.84
CA VAL A 507 -9.62 -17.42 -12.44
C VAL A 507 -9.68 -18.79 -11.75
N ALA A 508 -10.81 -19.51 -11.89
CA ALA A 508 -10.97 -20.84 -11.31
C ALA A 508 -9.93 -21.83 -11.85
N ASN A 509 -9.71 -21.89 -13.16
CA ASN A 509 -8.72 -22.80 -13.77
C ASN A 509 -7.30 -22.49 -13.29
N LEU A 510 -6.92 -21.22 -13.12
CA LEU A 510 -5.60 -20.83 -12.59
C LEU A 510 -5.39 -21.29 -11.14
N VAL A 511 -6.43 -21.23 -10.31
CA VAL A 511 -6.41 -21.67 -8.91
C VAL A 511 -6.44 -23.20 -8.81
N GLU A 512 -7.28 -23.88 -9.60
CA GLU A 512 -7.30 -25.34 -9.65
C GLU A 512 -5.98 -25.92 -10.15
N ASP A 513 -5.35 -25.32 -11.16
CA ASP A 513 -4.04 -25.77 -11.65
C ASP A 513 -2.96 -25.62 -10.57
N LEU A 514 -3.02 -24.56 -9.76
CA LEU A 514 -2.18 -24.42 -8.57
C LEU A 514 -2.44 -25.57 -7.60
N TRP A 515 -3.70 -25.88 -7.26
CA TRP A 515 -4.02 -26.97 -6.33
C TRP A 515 -3.61 -28.35 -6.87
N LYS A 516 -3.72 -28.59 -8.18
CA LYS A 516 -3.29 -29.83 -8.84
C LYS A 516 -1.77 -30.00 -8.84
N GLU A 517 -0.99 -28.92 -8.95
CA GLU A 517 0.48 -28.97 -8.95
C GLU A 517 1.09 -28.98 -7.52
N TYR A 518 0.49 -28.25 -6.58
CA TYR A 518 1.10 -27.94 -5.27
C TYR A 518 0.35 -28.51 -4.06
N GLY A 519 -0.83 -29.11 -4.26
CA GLY A 519 -1.79 -29.36 -3.19
C GLY A 519 -2.58 -28.09 -2.84
N ARG A 520 -3.66 -28.25 -2.08
CA ARG A 520 -4.50 -27.15 -1.60
C ARG A 520 -4.23 -26.89 -0.14
N HIS A 521 -4.05 -25.62 0.21
CA HIS A 521 -4.04 -25.16 1.60
C HIS A 521 -5.43 -24.60 1.92
N PHE A 522 -6.33 -25.46 2.41
CA PHE A 522 -7.63 -25.00 2.90
C PHE A 522 -7.40 -24.02 4.05
N PHE A 523 -8.01 -22.85 3.99
CA PHE A 523 -7.74 -21.75 4.91
C PHE A 523 -9.02 -20.98 5.26
N CYS A 524 -9.13 -20.57 6.53
CA CYS A 524 -10.04 -19.51 6.95
C CYS A 524 -9.48 -18.73 8.15
N ARG A 525 -10.01 -17.53 8.39
CA ARG A 525 -9.74 -16.71 9.58
C ARG A 525 -11.04 -16.40 10.31
N TYR A 526 -11.01 -16.59 11.63
CA TYR A 526 -12.06 -16.20 12.57
C TYR A 526 -11.57 -15.00 13.39
N ASP A 527 -12.20 -13.85 13.20
CA ASP A 527 -11.93 -12.65 14.00
C ASP A 527 -12.99 -12.48 15.08
N TYR A 528 -12.55 -12.29 16.32
CA TYR A 528 -13.38 -12.01 17.48
C TYR A 528 -13.06 -10.59 17.97
N ASP A 529 -13.82 -9.60 17.50
CA ASP A 529 -13.58 -8.18 17.78
C ASP A 529 -14.23 -7.72 19.09
N ASN A 530 -13.73 -6.61 19.66
CA ASN A 530 -14.27 -5.98 20.87
C ASN A 530 -14.33 -6.92 22.09
N ILE A 531 -13.32 -7.76 22.29
CA ILE A 531 -13.14 -8.54 23.53
C ILE A 531 -12.57 -7.60 24.61
N GLU A 532 -13.01 -7.77 25.86
CA GLU A 532 -12.34 -7.16 27.02
C GLU A 532 -10.90 -7.68 27.12
N GLN A 533 -9.92 -6.78 27.29
CA GLN A 533 -8.49 -7.14 27.29
C GLN A 533 -8.17 -8.33 28.20
N ASN A 534 -8.62 -8.30 29.47
CA ASN A 534 -8.37 -9.37 30.43
C ASN A 534 -8.87 -10.76 29.95
N LYS A 535 -9.99 -10.82 29.23
CA LYS A 535 -10.54 -12.07 28.68
C LYS A 535 -9.74 -12.56 27.47
N ALA A 536 -9.26 -11.63 26.65
CA ALA A 536 -8.33 -11.94 25.57
C ALA A 536 -6.99 -12.46 26.13
N ASP A 537 -6.47 -11.85 27.20
CA ASP A 537 -5.25 -12.28 27.87
C ASP A 537 -5.37 -13.69 28.47
N MET A 538 -6.55 -14.10 28.98
CA MET A 538 -6.81 -15.47 29.45
C MET A 538 -6.71 -16.52 28.31
N VAL A 539 -7.17 -16.19 27.10
CA VAL A 539 -6.98 -17.04 25.91
C VAL A 539 -5.49 -17.16 25.57
N MET A 540 -4.76 -16.04 25.59
CA MET A 540 -3.31 -16.06 25.31
C MET A 540 -2.52 -16.81 26.41
N GLN A 541 -2.95 -16.75 27.67
CA GLN A 541 -2.35 -17.51 28.76
C GLN A 541 -2.57 -19.02 28.59
N THR A 542 -3.76 -19.44 28.16
CA THR A 542 -4.03 -20.85 27.82
C THR A 542 -3.07 -21.35 26.73
N LEU A 543 -2.81 -20.55 25.70
CA LEU A 543 -1.86 -20.90 24.63
C LEU A 543 -0.41 -20.93 25.10
N GLU A 544 -0.03 -20.06 26.03
CA GLU A 544 1.28 -20.03 26.69
C GLU A 544 1.50 -21.26 27.58
N ASP A 545 0.46 -21.75 28.27
CA ASP A 545 0.56 -22.97 29.07
C ASP A 545 0.67 -24.23 28.17
N ILE A 546 -0.04 -24.25 27.04
CA ILE A 546 0.12 -25.30 26.00
C ILE A 546 1.52 -25.26 25.35
N LEU A 547 2.13 -24.08 25.22
CA LEU A 547 3.52 -23.95 24.76
C LEU A 547 4.52 -24.58 25.74
N ARG A 548 4.25 -24.50 27.05
CA ARG A 548 5.09 -25.08 28.11
C ARG A 548 4.92 -26.59 28.20
N ASP A 549 3.68 -27.08 28.15
CA ASP A 549 3.36 -28.51 28.14
C ASP A 549 2.08 -28.78 27.33
N HIS A 550 2.25 -29.28 26.10
CA HIS A 550 1.14 -29.61 25.21
C HIS A 550 0.51 -30.98 25.49
N SER A 551 1.05 -31.78 26.43
CA SER A 551 0.46 -33.08 26.77
C SER A 551 -0.95 -32.93 27.36
N CYS A 552 -1.16 -31.91 28.20
CA CYS A 552 -2.47 -31.59 28.78
C CYS A 552 -3.53 -31.18 27.74
N ALA A 553 -3.11 -30.59 26.61
CA ALA A 553 -4.01 -30.31 25.49
C ALA A 553 -4.33 -31.60 24.73
N GLN A 554 -3.32 -32.44 24.46
CA GLN A 554 -3.41 -33.61 23.58
C GLN A 554 -4.51 -34.60 23.97
N GLU A 555 -4.77 -34.79 25.26
CA GLU A 555 -5.83 -35.69 25.77
C GLU A 555 -7.24 -35.34 25.26
N ASN A 556 -7.48 -34.07 24.89
CA ASN A 556 -8.81 -33.54 24.58
C ASN A 556 -9.10 -33.34 23.08
N LEU A 557 -8.14 -33.59 22.20
CA LEU A 557 -8.22 -33.21 20.76
C LEU A 557 -8.73 -34.35 19.84
N GLY A 558 -8.79 -35.58 20.34
CA GLY A 558 -9.15 -36.77 19.57
C GLY A 558 -7.98 -37.35 18.77
N GLY A 559 -8.14 -38.60 18.31
CA GLY A 559 -7.04 -39.40 17.74
C GLY A 559 -6.41 -38.84 16.45
N ASP A 560 -7.18 -38.10 15.65
CA ASP A 560 -6.71 -37.55 14.37
C ASP A 560 -5.87 -36.25 14.54
N PHE A 561 -5.87 -35.65 15.73
CA PHE A 561 -5.25 -34.35 16.00
C PHE A 561 -4.07 -34.48 16.98
N ILE A 562 -2.97 -35.04 16.48
CA ILE A 562 -1.71 -35.15 17.20
C ILE A 562 -0.87 -33.88 16.98
N ILE A 563 -0.56 -33.16 18.06
CA ILE A 563 0.30 -31.97 18.03
C ILE A 563 1.73 -32.40 17.65
N GLU A 564 2.25 -31.82 16.57
CA GLU A 564 3.63 -31.99 16.12
C GLU A 564 4.55 -30.95 16.78
N SER A 565 4.10 -29.70 16.85
CA SER A 565 4.85 -28.62 17.48
C SER A 565 3.97 -27.45 17.92
N VAL A 566 4.40 -26.78 18.99
CA VAL A 566 3.85 -25.51 19.46
C VAL A 566 5.00 -24.51 19.54
N ASN A 567 4.80 -23.30 19.03
CA ASN A 567 5.75 -22.19 19.20
C ASN A 567 4.99 -20.86 19.37
N ASN A 568 5.60 -19.91 20.09
CA ASN A 568 5.25 -18.50 19.98
C ASN A 568 6.22 -17.87 18.99
N PHE A 569 5.70 -17.41 17.85
CA PHE A 569 6.51 -17.03 16.70
C PHE A 569 7.47 -15.89 17.04
N GLN A 570 8.72 -16.10 16.66
CA GLN A 570 9.80 -15.14 16.76
C GLN A 570 10.51 -15.00 15.42
N TYR A 571 10.90 -13.79 15.09
CA TYR A 571 11.56 -13.45 13.84
C TYR A 571 12.84 -12.67 14.13
N ARG A 572 13.97 -13.20 13.64
CA ARG A 572 15.24 -12.48 13.58
C ARG A 572 15.42 -11.96 12.16
N ASP A 573 15.40 -10.64 12.01
CA ASP A 573 15.51 -10.01 10.70
C ASP A 573 16.90 -10.28 10.07
N PRO A 574 16.98 -10.75 8.82
CA PRO A 574 18.27 -11.09 8.18
C PRO A 574 19.03 -9.86 7.64
N VAL A 575 18.48 -8.66 7.81
CA VAL A 575 19.02 -7.38 7.32
C VAL A 575 19.47 -6.48 8.48
N ASP A 576 18.60 -6.21 9.45
CA ASP A 576 18.92 -5.35 10.61
C ASP A 576 19.26 -6.13 11.90
N HIS A 577 19.06 -7.45 11.89
CA HIS A 577 19.33 -8.36 13.02
C HIS A 577 18.55 -8.08 14.30
N SER A 578 17.48 -7.27 14.22
CA SER A 578 16.49 -7.14 15.28
C SER A 578 15.82 -8.50 15.55
N LEU A 579 15.41 -8.71 16.81
CA LEU A 579 14.64 -9.86 17.23
C LEU A 579 13.25 -9.39 17.65
N THR A 580 12.24 -9.83 16.91
CA THR A 580 10.83 -9.61 17.23
C THR A 580 10.26 -10.90 17.81
N THR A 581 9.78 -10.88 19.04
CA THR A 581 9.16 -12.04 19.73
C THR A 581 7.66 -11.82 19.96
N GLY A 582 6.94 -12.84 20.45
CA GLY A 582 5.55 -12.69 20.89
C GLY A 582 4.56 -12.44 19.75
N GLN A 583 4.85 -12.91 18.53
CA GLN A 583 4.11 -12.49 17.32
C GLN A 583 2.87 -13.34 17.02
N GLY A 584 2.65 -14.42 17.78
CA GLY A 584 1.48 -15.28 17.67
C GLY A 584 1.82 -16.74 17.99
N TYR A 585 0.89 -17.46 18.60
CA TYR A 585 1.06 -18.89 18.86
C TYR A 585 0.73 -19.67 17.59
N CYS A 586 1.60 -20.59 17.22
CA CYS A 586 1.48 -21.43 16.03
C CYS A 586 1.58 -22.89 16.47
N ILE A 587 0.53 -23.66 16.19
CA ILE A 587 0.38 -25.07 16.55
C ILE A 587 0.26 -25.86 15.25
N LYS A 588 1.16 -26.80 15.04
CA LYS A 588 1.15 -27.71 13.90
C LYS A 588 0.77 -29.11 14.35
N PHE A 589 0.07 -29.83 13.49
CA PHE A 589 -0.37 -31.20 13.71
C PHE A 589 0.18 -32.11 12.62
N THR A 590 0.43 -33.37 12.96
CA THR A 590 1.02 -34.36 12.05
C THR A 590 0.17 -34.64 10.80
N ASN A 591 -1.13 -34.32 10.85
CA ASN A 591 -2.09 -34.48 9.76
C ASN A 591 -2.14 -33.31 8.76
N GLY A 592 -1.18 -32.37 8.82
CA GLY A 592 -1.12 -31.20 7.93
C GLY A 592 -2.01 -30.03 8.35
N VAL A 593 -2.63 -30.07 9.53
CA VAL A 593 -3.31 -28.91 10.14
C VAL A 593 -2.30 -27.94 10.75
N ARG A 594 -2.59 -26.64 10.60
CA ARG A 594 -1.94 -25.57 11.36
C ARG A 594 -3.00 -24.61 11.93
N LEU A 595 -2.86 -24.31 13.21
CA LEU A 595 -3.65 -23.30 13.92
C LEU A 595 -2.74 -22.15 14.34
N VAL A 596 -3.18 -20.92 14.12
CA VAL A 596 -2.45 -19.72 14.58
C VAL A 596 -3.38 -18.84 15.40
N TYR A 597 -2.87 -18.23 16.47
CA TYR A 597 -3.63 -17.31 17.34
C TYR A 597 -2.86 -16.01 17.57
N ARG A 598 -3.53 -14.87 17.40
CA ARG A 598 -2.93 -13.53 17.56
C ARG A 598 -3.91 -12.54 18.17
N LEU A 599 -3.42 -11.65 19.03
CA LEU A 599 -4.11 -10.41 19.34
C LEU A 599 -3.71 -9.34 18.31
N SER A 600 -4.70 -8.68 17.73
CA SER A 600 -4.52 -7.62 16.73
C SER A 600 -4.41 -6.26 17.41
N GLY A 601 -3.38 -5.48 17.02
CA GLY A 601 -3.19 -4.09 17.46
C GLY A 601 -3.78 -3.04 16.51
N THR A 602 -4.80 -3.38 15.73
CA THR A 602 -5.40 -2.48 14.71
C THR A 602 -6.83 -2.02 15.00
N GLY A 603 -7.48 -2.57 16.04
CA GLY A 603 -8.79 -2.12 16.49
C GLY A 603 -8.74 -0.73 17.16
N SER A 604 -9.81 0.05 17.03
CA SER A 604 -9.96 1.34 17.69
C SER A 604 -10.54 1.23 19.12
N VAL A 605 -11.19 0.11 19.44
CA VAL A 605 -11.79 -0.21 20.75
C VAL A 605 -11.57 -1.69 21.08
N GLY A 606 -11.24 -1.99 22.34
CA GLY A 606 -11.08 -3.37 22.85
C GLY A 606 -9.91 -4.15 22.24
N ALA A 607 -9.87 -5.45 22.50
CA ALA A 607 -8.96 -6.40 21.89
C ALA A 607 -9.66 -7.20 20.78
N THR A 608 -8.95 -7.48 19.68
CA THR A 608 -9.38 -8.41 18.63
C THR A 608 -8.51 -9.65 18.68
N LEU A 609 -9.11 -10.81 18.97
CA LEU A 609 -8.46 -12.11 18.83
C LEU A 609 -8.69 -12.64 17.40
N ARG A 610 -7.63 -13.06 16.74
CA ARG A 610 -7.67 -13.72 15.43
C ARG A 610 -7.21 -15.17 15.57
N MET A 611 -8.07 -16.10 15.16
CA MET A 611 -7.75 -17.50 14.98
C MET A 611 -7.67 -17.81 13.48
N TYR A 612 -6.54 -18.35 13.04
CA TYR A 612 -6.32 -18.76 11.65
C TYR A 612 -6.29 -20.28 11.61
N VAL A 613 -7.03 -20.86 10.68
CA VAL A 613 -7.20 -22.31 10.55
C VAL A 613 -6.77 -22.72 9.16
N GLU A 614 -5.76 -23.59 9.09
CA GLU A 614 -5.21 -24.12 7.86
C GLU A 614 -5.21 -25.65 7.88
N LYS A 615 -5.52 -26.27 6.74
CA LYS A 615 -5.31 -27.70 6.49
C LYS A 615 -4.75 -27.93 5.10
N TYR A 616 -3.55 -28.50 5.03
CA TYR A 616 -2.96 -28.95 3.77
C TYR A 616 -3.61 -30.25 3.29
N GLU A 617 -3.89 -30.33 1.98
CA GLU A 617 -4.38 -31.52 1.29
C GLU A 617 -3.64 -31.67 -0.04
N SER A 618 -3.29 -32.91 -0.40
CA SER A 618 -2.61 -33.25 -1.66
C SER A 618 -3.27 -34.38 -2.43
N GLU A 619 -4.28 -35.06 -1.86
CA GLU A 619 -5.04 -36.07 -2.58
C GLU A 619 -5.93 -35.40 -3.63
N SER A 620 -5.78 -35.78 -4.91
CA SER A 620 -6.44 -35.13 -6.05
C SER A 620 -7.97 -35.19 -6.01
N THR A 621 -8.54 -36.18 -5.33
CA THR A 621 -9.96 -36.35 -5.06
C THR A 621 -10.49 -35.40 -3.98
N ARG A 622 -9.61 -34.86 -3.13
CA ARG A 622 -9.95 -34.10 -1.92
C ARG A 622 -9.64 -32.61 -2.03
N ILE A 623 -8.67 -32.21 -2.86
CA ILE A 623 -8.37 -30.79 -3.10
C ILE A 623 -9.58 -30.00 -3.61
N CYS A 624 -10.55 -30.63 -4.28
CA CYS A 624 -11.76 -29.97 -4.76
C CYS A 624 -12.95 -29.99 -3.76
N MET A 625 -12.77 -30.48 -2.53
CA MET A 625 -13.82 -30.45 -1.50
C MET A 625 -14.24 -29.03 -1.12
N GLU A 626 -15.45 -28.90 -0.56
CA GLU A 626 -15.94 -27.64 0.00
C GLU A 626 -15.12 -27.25 1.25
N PRO A 627 -14.61 -26.00 1.34
CA PRO A 627 -13.69 -25.61 2.41
C PRO A 627 -14.23 -25.86 3.82
N MET A 628 -15.51 -25.58 4.05
CA MET A 628 -16.11 -25.74 5.37
C MET A 628 -16.34 -27.20 5.77
N GLU A 629 -16.48 -28.14 4.82
CA GLU A 629 -16.50 -29.58 5.13
C GLU A 629 -15.15 -30.04 5.67
N VAL A 630 -14.05 -29.52 5.09
CA VAL A 630 -12.68 -29.84 5.48
C VAL A 630 -12.28 -29.12 6.78
N LEU A 631 -12.69 -27.87 6.95
CA LEU A 631 -12.25 -27.00 8.05
C LEU A 631 -13.14 -27.07 9.30
N ALA A 632 -14.43 -27.39 9.23
CA ALA A 632 -15.31 -27.38 10.40
C ALA A 632 -14.82 -28.24 11.60
N PRO A 633 -14.28 -29.47 11.41
CA PRO A 633 -13.68 -30.22 12.50
C PRO A 633 -12.46 -29.52 13.11
N VAL A 634 -11.64 -28.90 12.25
CA VAL A 634 -10.39 -28.21 12.62
C VAL A 634 -10.69 -26.92 13.39
N ILE A 635 -11.69 -26.15 12.96
CA ILE A 635 -12.21 -24.95 13.64
C ILE A 635 -12.69 -25.31 15.05
N LYS A 636 -13.46 -26.40 15.19
CA LYS A 636 -13.93 -26.87 16.50
C LYS A 636 -12.77 -27.23 17.42
N VAL A 637 -11.74 -27.93 16.92
CA VAL A 637 -10.52 -28.24 17.66
C VAL A 637 -9.81 -26.96 18.10
N GLY A 638 -9.70 -25.94 17.24
CA GLY A 638 -9.05 -24.68 17.61
C GLY A 638 -9.79 -23.88 18.69
N ILE A 639 -11.12 -23.77 18.59
CA ILE A 639 -11.94 -23.09 19.59
C ILE A 639 -11.82 -23.77 20.97
N LEU A 640 -11.82 -25.10 21.00
CA LEU A 640 -11.66 -25.89 22.22
C LEU A 640 -10.26 -25.76 22.81
N LEU A 641 -9.22 -25.93 21.98
CA LEU A 641 -7.81 -25.88 22.41
C LEU A 641 -7.46 -24.54 23.05
N ALA A 642 -7.88 -23.43 22.45
CA ALA A 642 -7.65 -22.09 22.98
C ALA A 642 -8.72 -21.62 23.99
N LYS A 643 -9.68 -22.49 24.35
CA LYS A 643 -10.78 -22.19 25.31
C LYS A 643 -11.51 -20.87 24.99
N ILE A 644 -11.71 -20.55 23.71
CA ILE A 644 -12.18 -19.22 23.28
C ILE A 644 -13.57 -18.91 23.86
N GLU A 645 -14.53 -19.85 23.77
CA GLU A 645 -15.88 -19.64 24.30
C GLU A 645 -15.89 -19.53 25.84
N GLU A 646 -15.09 -20.36 26.53
CA GLU A 646 -14.96 -20.38 27.99
C GLU A 646 -14.45 -19.04 28.55
N HIS A 647 -13.39 -18.49 27.95
CA HIS A 647 -12.77 -17.24 28.43
C HIS A 647 -13.47 -15.97 27.97
N THR A 648 -14.01 -15.96 26.74
CA THR A 648 -14.56 -14.74 26.13
C THR A 648 -16.08 -14.64 26.19
N GLY A 649 -16.78 -15.75 26.41
CA GLY A 649 -18.24 -15.86 26.28
C GLY A 649 -18.76 -15.76 24.83
N ARG A 650 -17.87 -15.73 23.83
CA ARG A 650 -18.24 -15.64 22.41
C ARG A 650 -18.56 -17.03 21.84
N LYS A 651 -19.82 -17.24 21.47
CA LYS A 651 -20.30 -18.47 20.80
C LYS A 651 -19.89 -18.60 19.33
N GLY A 652 -19.26 -17.57 18.77
CA GLY A 652 -18.85 -17.52 17.37
C GLY A 652 -18.03 -16.26 17.08
N PRO A 653 -17.36 -16.21 15.92
CA PRO A 653 -16.59 -15.06 15.48
C PRO A 653 -17.50 -13.87 15.15
N THR A 654 -16.90 -12.68 15.09
CA THR A 654 -17.52 -11.44 14.59
C THR A 654 -17.41 -11.35 13.07
N VAL A 655 -16.28 -11.77 12.50
CA VAL A 655 -16.05 -11.85 11.05
C VAL A 655 -15.42 -13.20 10.70
N ILE A 656 -15.82 -13.78 9.57
CA ILE A 656 -15.18 -14.93 8.93
C ILE A 656 -14.58 -14.47 7.60
N THR A 657 -13.41 -15.00 7.25
CA THR A 657 -12.68 -14.74 5.99
C THR A 657 -12.07 -16.03 5.45
#